data_AF-A0A0A2VUE9-F1
#
_entry.id   AF-A0A0A2VUE9-F1
#
_cell.length_a   1.000
_cell.length_b   1.000
_cell.length_c   1.000
_cell.angle_alpha   90.00
_cell.angle_beta   90.00
_cell.angle_gamma   90.00
#
_symmetry.space_group_name_H-M   'P 1'
#
loop_
_entity.id
_entity.type
_entity.pdbx_description
1 polymer ?
#
loop_
_entity_poly.entity_id
_entity_poly.type
_entity_poly.pdbx_seq_one_letter_code
_entity_poly.pdbx_strand_id
1 'polypeptide(L)'
;MPVDRALASVVYGFFYGLWPIAWIIVAAVFVYKISVKTGQFDIIRSSILSITPDQRLQMLIVGFSFGAFLEGAAGFGAPVAITAALLVGLGFKPLYAAGLCLIVNTAPVAFGAMGIPIIVAGQVTGLDSFEIGQMVGRQLPFLTIIVLFWIMAIMDGWRGIKETWPAVMVAGGSFAIAQYLSSNFIGPELPDIISSLVSLVCLTAFLRVWKPGRIFRFDSEGAAATLHEQSSKKYTTGQIVKAWMPFLFLTATVTLWSIPPFKALFAKGGAMADWVYNFPVPFLDNLVAKMPPVVAASAPYAAVFKFDWLSATGTAILVAALISIVYLRMKPKAALVTFGETLKELALPIYSIGMVLAFAFISNYSGLSATLALALAHTGHAFTFFSPFLGWLGVFLTGSDTSSNALFAALQATTAQQIGVSDLLLVAANTTGGVTGKMISPQSIAIACAAPDFYLHGGGDYHAAGLRFNLDDPMTQAVPRLADQMVERVKTLIEERHLEAGMRLPAERQLAAELGCSRSILREAIQKLIGEGVLASRRGGGTYLRYQTEQWSEQRIVQPLKTLVEGDPNYQLDILEARHSIEGSTAWYAAMRATQADKEKLIACFDATLKFKESDDPDLAAQADVRFHLAIAEASHNIVLLQTMRGFFDLLQSSVLHSRQRMYTVPAIFAGLTEQHDELLQAILAGDAERARRAAQSHLGYVHATIKTLQEDEARQAPTDYRAAAERILPPFLFHYIDGGAYAEHTLKRNVEDLAQVALKQRVLKNMSALSLETRLFNETLSMPVALGPVGLCGMYARRGEVQAAKAAAAKGIPFTLSTVSVCPIEEVAPAINRPMWFQLYVLKDRGFMRNALERAKAAGCSTLVFTVDMPTPGARYRDAHSGMSGPNAAMRRYLQAVTHPQWAWDVGLNGRPHDLGNISAYLGKPTGLEDYIGWLANNFDPSISWKDLEWIREFWDGPMVIKGILDPEDARDAVRFGADGIVVSNHGGRQLDGVLSSARALPAIADAVKGDITILADSGIRNGLDVVRMLALGADTVLLGRAFLYALATHGEAGVSNLLSLIEKEMRVAMTLTGAKSIAEITPDLLVRQGF
;
A
#
# COMPACT_ATOMS: atom_id res chain seq x y z
N MET A 1 12.69 -5.67 39.90
CA MET A 1 13.82 -4.78 40.25
C MET A 1 13.28 -3.62 41.10
N PRO A 2 13.93 -3.25 42.21
CA PRO A 2 13.58 -2.06 43.00
C PRO A 2 13.62 -0.75 42.17
N VAL A 3 12.76 0.22 42.53
CA VAL A 3 12.55 1.47 41.76
C VAL A 3 13.80 2.35 41.71
N ASP A 4 14.54 2.45 42.82
CA ASP A 4 15.79 3.20 42.93
C ASP A 4 16.84 2.71 41.91
N ARG A 5 17.06 1.39 41.84
CA ARG A 5 17.98 0.75 40.90
C ARG A 5 17.49 0.88 39.46
N ALA A 6 16.17 0.78 39.24
CA ALA A 6 15.58 0.94 37.92
C ALA A 6 15.81 2.36 37.36
N LEU A 7 15.56 3.39 38.18
CA LEU A 7 15.85 4.79 37.84
C LEU A 7 17.35 5.02 37.64
N ALA A 8 18.21 4.48 38.50
CA ALA A 8 19.66 4.56 38.34
C ALA A 8 20.13 3.92 37.02
N SER A 9 19.52 2.82 36.59
CA SER A 9 19.81 2.16 35.29
C SER A 9 19.39 3.01 34.10
N VAL A 10 18.23 3.67 34.18
CA VAL A 10 17.74 4.61 33.17
C VAL A 10 18.69 5.80 33.04
N VAL A 11 19.05 6.42 34.16
CA VAL A 11 19.97 7.57 34.19
C VAL A 11 21.34 7.16 33.65
N TYR A 12 21.86 6.01 34.08
CA TYR A 12 23.13 5.49 33.59
C TYR A 12 23.11 5.28 32.08
N GLY A 13 22.11 4.58 31.54
CA GLY A 13 21.96 4.37 30.09
C GLY A 13 21.84 5.69 29.32
N PHE A 14 21.11 6.68 29.84
CA PHE A 14 20.96 7.99 29.20
C PHE A 14 22.30 8.76 29.11
N PHE A 15 23.05 8.86 30.21
CA PHE A 15 24.37 9.51 30.20
C PHE A 15 25.41 8.74 29.38
N TYR A 16 25.27 7.41 29.33
CA TYR A 16 26.09 6.56 28.48
C TYR A 16 25.82 6.79 26.99
N GLY A 17 24.60 7.22 26.61
CA GLY A 17 24.30 7.72 25.27
C GLY A 17 24.90 9.09 24.95
N LEU A 18 25.08 9.94 25.97
CA LEU A 18 25.60 11.30 25.79
C LEU A 18 27.12 11.34 25.55
N TRP A 19 27.92 10.66 26.38
CA TRP A 19 29.35 10.99 26.44
C TRP A 19 30.29 10.26 25.47
N PRO A 20 30.09 9.00 25.08
CA PRO A 20 30.83 8.48 23.93
C PRO A 20 30.10 8.75 22.61
N ILE A 21 28.78 8.56 22.56
CA ILE A 21 28.05 8.44 21.29
C ILE A 21 27.62 9.81 20.76
N ALA A 22 26.85 10.58 21.53
CA ALA A 22 26.41 11.90 21.07
C ALA A 22 27.59 12.84 20.78
N TRP A 23 28.69 12.71 21.52
CA TRP A 23 29.91 13.48 21.27
C TRP A 23 30.53 13.22 19.89
N ILE A 24 30.63 11.95 19.48
CA ILE A 24 31.10 11.58 18.14
C ILE A 24 30.19 12.18 17.06
N ILE A 25 28.86 12.09 17.23
CA ILE A 25 27.89 12.60 16.26
C ILE A 25 28.01 14.12 16.10
N VAL A 26 28.03 14.85 17.21
CA VAL A 26 28.15 16.32 17.20
C VAL A 26 29.42 16.75 16.49
N ALA A 27 30.55 16.14 16.82
CA ALA A 27 31.83 16.48 16.20
C ALA A 27 31.84 16.16 14.70
N ALA A 28 31.29 15.02 14.28
CA ALA A 28 31.29 14.59 12.88
C ALA A 28 30.38 15.46 12.00
N VAL A 29 29.15 15.72 12.47
CA VAL A 29 28.21 16.62 11.77
C VAL A 29 28.75 18.04 11.72
N PHE A 30 29.51 18.47 12.73
CA PHE A 30 30.16 19.77 12.71
C PHE A 30 31.22 19.87 11.59
N VAL A 31 32.06 18.85 11.39
CA VAL A 31 33.02 18.78 10.24
C VAL A 31 32.28 18.86 8.90
N TYR A 32 31.18 18.11 8.77
CA TYR A 32 30.33 18.16 7.57
C TYR A 32 29.80 19.58 7.33
N LYS A 33 29.21 20.22 8.35
CA LYS A 33 28.65 21.58 8.22
C LYS A 33 29.70 22.65 7.93
N ILE A 34 30.92 22.51 8.44
CA ILE A 34 32.04 23.36 8.05
C ILE A 34 32.27 23.25 6.54
N SER A 35 32.26 22.04 5.99
CA SER A 35 32.47 21.79 4.55
C SER A 35 31.34 22.36 3.69
N VAL A 36 30.09 22.32 4.17
CA VAL A 36 28.93 22.94 3.52
C VAL A 36 29.04 24.47 3.55
N LYS A 37 29.16 25.09 4.73
CA LYS A 37 29.17 26.56 4.88
C LYS A 37 30.37 27.26 4.26
N THR A 38 31.45 26.53 4.01
CA THR A 38 32.64 27.06 3.31
C THR A 38 32.57 26.84 1.79
N GLY A 39 31.44 26.32 1.28
CA GLY A 39 31.20 26.06 -0.15
C GLY A 39 32.06 24.94 -0.74
N GLN A 40 32.77 24.17 0.10
CA GLN A 40 33.61 23.07 -0.37
C GLN A 40 32.77 21.87 -0.82
N PHE A 41 31.64 21.64 -0.16
CA PHE A 41 30.73 20.55 -0.50
C PHE A 41 30.19 20.64 -1.95
N ASP A 42 29.91 21.85 -2.44
CA ASP A 42 29.49 22.06 -3.84
C ASP A 42 30.56 21.69 -4.85
N ILE A 43 31.83 21.93 -4.51
CA ILE A 43 32.97 21.52 -5.34
C ILE A 43 33.06 20.00 -5.39
N ILE A 44 32.88 19.32 -4.25
CA ILE A 44 32.82 17.85 -4.18
C ILE A 44 31.69 17.34 -5.07
N ARG A 45 30.46 17.85 -4.88
CA ARG A 45 29.27 17.48 -5.68
C ARG A 45 29.52 17.64 -7.18
N SER A 46 29.90 18.84 -7.63
CA SER A 46 30.09 19.12 -9.06
C SER A 46 31.22 18.30 -9.68
N SER A 47 32.28 18.02 -8.93
CA SER A 47 33.37 17.15 -9.42
C SER A 47 32.89 15.73 -9.72
N ILE A 48 31.97 15.22 -8.90
CA ILE A 48 31.43 13.86 -9.00
C ILE A 48 30.42 13.73 -10.16
N LEU A 49 29.54 14.72 -10.34
CA LEU A 49 28.47 14.68 -11.36
C LEU A 49 29.00 14.73 -12.81
N SER A 50 30.24 15.19 -13.02
CA SER A 50 30.85 15.36 -14.35
C SER A 50 31.52 14.09 -14.93
N ILE A 51 31.59 13.00 -14.16
CA ILE A 51 32.43 11.83 -14.48
C ILE A 51 31.87 10.99 -15.63
N THR A 52 30.55 10.75 -15.65
CA THR A 52 29.91 9.86 -16.63
C THR A 52 28.51 10.32 -17.01
N PRO A 53 28.12 10.19 -18.29
CA PRO A 53 26.77 10.47 -18.76
C PRO A 53 25.79 9.27 -18.63
N ASP A 54 26.26 8.09 -18.21
CA ASP A 54 25.43 6.89 -18.02
C ASP A 54 24.82 6.89 -16.61
N GLN A 55 23.49 6.86 -16.53
CA GLN A 55 22.78 6.96 -15.25
C GLN A 55 22.99 5.74 -14.34
N ARG A 56 23.24 4.54 -14.88
CA ARG A 56 23.58 3.36 -14.04
C ARG A 56 24.91 3.58 -13.33
N LEU A 57 25.88 4.16 -14.03
CA LEU A 57 27.19 4.47 -13.45
C LEU A 57 27.11 5.67 -12.49
N GLN A 58 26.26 6.66 -12.76
CA GLN A 58 25.96 7.73 -11.80
C GLN A 58 25.35 7.18 -10.51
N MET A 59 24.53 6.12 -10.58
CA MET A 59 24.00 5.44 -9.40
C MET A 59 25.13 4.80 -8.55
N LEU A 60 26.12 4.17 -9.18
CA LEU A 60 27.29 3.62 -8.45
C LEU A 60 28.14 4.72 -7.80
N ILE A 61 28.36 5.83 -8.50
CA ILE A 61 29.19 6.93 -8.00
C ILE A 61 28.45 7.71 -6.90
N VAL A 62 27.25 8.20 -7.18
CA VAL A 62 26.50 9.12 -6.31
C VAL A 62 25.71 8.35 -5.28
N GLY A 63 24.90 7.38 -5.69
CA GLY A 63 24.04 6.63 -4.80
C GLY A 63 24.83 5.71 -3.87
N PHE A 64 25.81 4.97 -4.41
CA PHE A 64 26.61 4.03 -3.61
C PHE A 64 27.88 4.65 -3.01
N SER A 65 28.91 4.99 -3.80
CA SER A 65 30.20 5.40 -3.23
C SER A 65 30.09 6.70 -2.42
N PHE A 66 29.47 7.74 -2.98
CA PHE A 66 29.26 9.01 -2.27
C PHE A 66 28.20 8.88 -1.16
N GLY A 67 27.15 8.07 -1.37
CA GLY A 67 26.18 7.76 -0.32
C GLY A 67 26.82 7.07 0.90
N ALA A 68 27.65 6.05 0.67
CA ALA A 68 28.38 5.35 1.72
C ALA A 68 29.37 6.25 2.47
N PHE A 69 29.99 7.19 1.77
CA PHE A 69 30.81 8.23 2.41
C PHE A 69 29.98 9.10 3.36
N LEU A 70 28.79 9.54 2.94
CA LEU A 70 27.88 10.30 3.79
C LEU A 70 27.34 9.44 4.95
N GLU A 71 27.11 8.15 4.77
CA GLU A 71 26.66 7.25 5.85
C GLU A 71 27.75 7.09 6.90
N GLY A 72 29.01 6.92 6.48
CA GLY A 72 30.15 6.90 7.39
C GLY A 72 30.31 8.23 8.16
N ALA A 73 30.14 9.38 7.49
CA ALA A 73 30.40 10.70 8.08
C ALA A 73 29.23 11.29 8.89
N ALA A 74 27.99 11.11 8.43
CA ALA A 74 26.80 11.75 9.00
C ALA A 74 25.77 10.75 9.53
N GLY A 75 25.50 9.66 8.80
CA GLY A 75 24.51 8.64 9.16
C GLY A 75 23.07 9.18 9.26
N PHE A 76 22.22 8.47 10.02
CA PHE A 76 20.84 8.88 10.38
C PHE A 76 19.91 9.25 9.20
N GLY A 77 20.10 8.61 8.04
CA GLY A 77 19.24 8.80 6.86
C GLY A 77 19.56 10.03 6.01
N ALA A 78 20.44 10.93 6.47
CA ALA A 78 20.97 12.03 5.66
C ALA A 78 21.59 11.58 4.33
N PRO A 79 22.31 10.44 4.24
CA PRO A 79 22.89 9.98 2.99
C PRO A 79 21.85 9.68 1.92
N VAL A 80 20.77 8.99 2.31
CA VAL A 80 19.68 8.61 1.40
C VAL A 80 18.96 9.87 0.90
N ALA A 81 18.65 10.82 1.79
CA ALA A 81 18.01 12.08 1.42
C ALA A 81 18.86 12.88 0.41
N ILE A 82 20.14 13.07 0.71
CA ILE A 82 21.05 13.87 -0.12
C ILE A 82 21.26 13.18 -1.48
N THR A 83 21.60 11.90 -1.49
CA THR A 83 21.88 11.18 -2.74
C THR A 83 20.64 11.02 -3.62
N ALA A 84 19.45 10.78 -3.03
CA ALA A 84 18.20 10.73 -3.78
C ALA A 84 17.91 12.08 -4.45
N ALA A 85 18.01 13.20 -3.71
CA ALA A 85 17.84 14.53 -4.27
C ALA A 85 18.84 14.84 -5.41
N LEU A 86 20.10 14.40 -5.26
CA LEU A 86 21.12 14.55 -6.31
C LEU A 86 20.79 13.75 -7.57
N LEU A 87 20.35 12.50 -7.42
CA LEU A 87 19.96 11.65 -8.54
C LEU A 87 18.70 12.18 -9.25
N VAL A 88 17.74 12.72 -8.50
CA VAL A 88 16.56 13.40 -9.08
C VAL A 88 16.98 14.56 -9.95
N GLY A 89 17.94 15.38 -9.48
CA GLY A 89 18.57 16.40 -10.32
C GLY A 89 19.15 15.79 -11.60
N LEU A 90 19.84 14.66 -11.52
CA LEU A 90 20.40 13.97 -12.69
C LEU A 90 19.37 13.34 -13.65
N GLY A 91 18.07 13.56 -13.43
CA GLY A 91 16.99 13.08 -14.29
C GLY A 91 16.43 11.71 -13.89
N PHE A 92 16.66 11.25 -12.66
CA PHE A 92 15.96 10.09 -12.13
C PHE A 92 14.55 10.46 -11.68
N LYS A 93 13.60 9.53 -11.80
CA LYS A 93 12.27 9.72 -11.23
C LYS A 93 12.36 9.78 -9.68
N PRO A 94 11.73 10.75 -9.01
CA PRO A 94 11.72 10.95 -7.56
C PRO A 94 11.66 9.69 -6.70
N LEU A 95 10.54 8.95 -6.80
CA LEU A 95 10.30 7.75 -6.00
C LEU A 95 11.29 6.62 -6.34
N TYR A 96 11.71 6.56 -7.60
CA TYR A 96 12.65 5.55 -8.07
C TYR A 96 14.07 5.81 -7.54
N ALA A 97 14.54 7.06 -7.58
CA ALA A 97 15.82 7.47 -7.01
C ALA A 97 15.89 7.19 -5.50
N ALA A 98 14.83 7.55 -4.77
CA ALA A 98 14.70 7.27 -3.35
C ALA A 98 14.82 5.76 -3.04
N GLY A 99 14.10 4.92 -3.79
CA GLY A 99 14.17 3.47 -3.66
C GLY A 99 15.57 2.90 -3.96
N LEU A 100 16.23 3.37 -5.02
CA LEU A 100 17.58 2.92 -5.34
C LEU A 100 18.60 3.30 -4.26
N CYS A 101 18.52 4.52 -3.72
CA CYS A 101 19.38 4.98 -2.63
C CYS A 101 19.18 4.17 -1.35
N LEU A 102 17.94 3.82 -1.00
CA LEU A 102 17.66 2.96 0.15
C LEU A 102 18.34 1.60 0.04
N ILE A 103 18.32 0.99 -1.15
CA ILE A 103 18.90 -0.34 -1.39
C ILE A 103 20.43 -0.29 -1.26
N VAL A 104 21.09 0.65 -1.94
CA VAL A 104 22.57 0.72 -1.92
C VAL A 104 23.13 1.20 -0.58
N ASN A 105 22.34 1.92 0.20
CA ASN A 105 22.74 2.37 1.54
C ASN A 105 22.89 1.21 2.53
N THR A 106 22.49 -0.02 2.19
CA THR A 106 22.64 -1.23 3.02
C THR A 106 24.09 -1.58 3.35
N ALA A 107 24.98 -1.45 2.37
CA ALA A 107 26.38 -1.84 2.50
C ALA A 107 27.16 -1.08 3.60
N PRO A 108 27.01 0.25 3.74
CA PRO A 108 27.71 1.01 4.78
C PRO A 108 27.11 0.88 6.20
N VAL A 109 25.78 0.85 6.35
CA VAL A 109 25.06 1.10 7.64
C VAL A 109 25.73 0.66 8.94
N ALA A 110 26.29 -0.57 9.01
CA ALA A 110 26.89 -1.11 10.23
C ALA A 110 28.07 -0.27 10.76
N PHE A 111 28.81 0.37 9.86
CA PHE A 111 29.91 1.27 10.20
C PHE A 111 29.50 2.75 10.08
N GLY A 112 28.19 3.01 9.91
CA GLY A 112 27.63 4.34 9.77
C GLY A 112 27.82 5.21 11.00
N ALA A 113 27.82 6.53 10.78
CA ALA A 113 28.08 7.55 11.79
C ALA A 113 29.33 7.24 12.62
N MET A 114 30.45 6.96 11.96
CA MET A 114 31.73 6.61 12.58
C MET A 114 31.69 5.33 13.45
N GLY A 115 31.03 4.27 12.99
CA GLY A 115 31.05 2.97 13.67
C GLY A 115 30.16 2.85 14.91
N ILE A 116 29.27 3.82 15.15
CA ILE A 116 28.41 3.85 16.35
C ILE A 116 27.61 2.56 16.56
N PRO A 117 27.01 1.92 15.54
CA PRO A 117 26.28 0.67 15.73
C PRO A 117 27.15 -0.42 16.38
N ILE A 118 28.39 -0.56 15.94
CA ILE A 118 29.34 -1.56 16.46
C ILE A 118 29.84 -1.17 17.84
N ILE A 119 30.10 0.12 18.07
CA ILE A 119 30.48 0.64 19.39
C ILE A 119 29.37 0.28 20.40
N VAL A 120 28.11 0.59 20.07
CA VAL A 120 26.97 0.28 20.94
C VAL A 120 26.80 -1.23 21.15
N ALA A 121 26.96 -2.04 20.11
CA ALA A 121 26.92 -3.50 20.24
C ALA A 121 27.96 -4.02 21.25
N GLY A 122 29.21 -3.56 21.16
CA GLY A 122 30.27 -3.90 22.12
C GLY A 122 29.94 -3.43 23.54
N GLN A 123 29.40 -2.23 23.67
CA GLN A 123 29.07 -1.65 24.98
C GLN A 123 27.96 -2.41 25.72
N VAL A 124 26.86 -2.78 25.04
CA VAL A 124 25.75 -3.48 25.70
C VAL A 124 26.04 -4.96 25.96
N THR A 125 26.99 -5.54 25.22
CA THR A 125 27.41 -6.95 25.38
C THR A 125 28.60 -7.12 26.30
N GLY A 126 29.45 -6.09 26.42
CA GLY A 126 30.76 -6.17 27.06
C GLY A 126 31.86 -6.77 26.17
N LEU A 127 31.58 -7.04 24.89
CA LEU A 127 32.56 -7.51 23.91
C LEU A 127 33.40 -6.34 23.36
N ASP A 128 34.60 -6.63 22.87
CA ASP A 128 35.43 -5.62 22.21
C ASP A 128 34.78 -5.17 20.88
N SER A 129 34.43 -3.88 20.79
CA SER A 129 33.89 -3.27 19.57
C SER A 129 34.81 -3.46 18.37
N PHE A 130 36.13 -3.56 18.58
CA PHE A 130 37.06 -3.82 17.49
C PHE A 130 36.85 -5.22 16.93
N GLU A 131 36.77 -6.26 17.76
CA GLU A 131 36.54 -7.64 17.33
C GLU A 131 35.19 -7.79 16.63
N ILE A 132 34.13 -7.14 17.14
CA ILE A 132 32.83 -7.11 16.46
C ILE A 132 32.98 -6.49 15.08
N GLY A 133 33.68 -5.36 14.99
CA GLY A 133 33.99 -4.69 13.73
C GLY A 133 34.74 -5.58 12.75
N GLN A 134 35.72 -6.37 13.21
CA GLN A 134 36.43 -7.32 12.35
C GLN A 134 35.49 -8.38 11.78
N MET A 135 34.57 -8.91 12.61
CA MET A 135 33.61 -9.93 12.18
C MET A 135 32.58 -9.38 11.20
N VAL A 136 32.00 -8.21 11.49
CA VAL A 136 31.08 -7.49 10.58
C VAL A 136 31.77 -7.17 9.26
N GLY A 137 33.03 -6.71 9.31
CA GLY A 137 33.86 -6.41 8.15
C GLY A 137 34.32 -7.62 7.33
N ARG A 138 34.12 -8.85 7.84
CA ARG A 138 34.27 -10.10 7.08
C ARG A 138 32.97 -10.52 6.39
N GLN A 139 31.82 -10.11 6.91
CA GLN A 139 30.49 -10.49 6.42
C GLN A 139 29.97 -9.53 5.33
N LEU A 140 30.01 -8.22 5.58
CA LEU A 140 29.45 -7.20 4.69
C LEU A 140 30.08 -7.11 3.29
N PRO A 141 31.40 -7.34 3.08
CA PRO A 141 32.01 -7.31 1.74
C PRO A 141 31.27 -8.15 0.69
N PHE A 142 30.75 -9.31 1.07
CA PHE A 142 29.98 -10.17 0.17
C PHE A 142 28.62 -9.56 -0.19
N LEU A 143 27.91 -9.03 0.81
CA LEU A 143 26.62 -8.38 0.63
C LEU A 143 26.73 -7.17 -0.30
N THR A 144 27.77 -6.36 -0.15
CA THR A 144 28.02 -5.17 -0.98
C THR A 144 28.04 -5.52 -2.46
N ILE A 145 28.83 -6.52 -2.87
CA ILE A 145 28.94 -6.90 -4.28
C ILE A 145 27.59 -7.40 -4.82
N ILE A 146 26.89 -8.23 -4.04
CA ILE A 146 25.57 -8.77 -4.43
C ILE A 146 24.56 -7.63 -4.63
N VAL A 147 24.49 -6.69 -3.69
CA VAL A 147 23.57 -5.54 -3.75
C VAL A 147 23.85 -4.66 -4.98
N LEU A 148 25.11 -4.44 -5.35
CA LEU A 148 25.44 -3.65 -6.53
C LEU A 148 25.13 -4.38 -7.85
N PHE A 149 25.24 -5.70 -7.91
CA PHE A 149 24.72 -6.43 -9.07
C PHE A 149 23.20 -6.34 -9.14
N TRP A 150 22.54 -6.42 -7.99
CA TRP A 150 21.09 -6.36 -7.91
C TRP A 150 20.54 -4.99 -8.33
N ILE A 151 21.20 -3.89 -7.95
CA ILE A 151 20.77 -2.54 -8.36
C ILE A 151 20.89 -2.36 -9.89
N MET A 152 21.91 -2.93 -10.52
CA MET A 152 22.03 -2.92 -11.99
C MET A 152 20.92 -3.74 -12.65
N ALA A 153 20.52 -4.85 -12.05
CA ALA A 153 19.39 -5.66 -12.51
C ALA A 153 18.05 -4.91 -12.41
N ILE A 154 17.85 -4.15 -11.34
CA ILE A 154 16.63 -3.36 -11.13
C ILE A 154 16.53 -2.21 -12.16
N MET A 155 17.66 -1.60 -12.53
CA MET A 155 17.69 -0.47 -13.46
C MET A 155 17.51 -0.86 -14.93
N ASP A 156 18.13 -1.96 -15.38
CA ASP A 156 18.20 -2.30 -16.82
C ASP A 156 18.25 -3.83 -17.06
N GLY A 157 17.75 -4.61 -16.10
CA GLY A 157 17.64 -6.07 -16.18
C GLY A 157 19.00 -6.76 -16.35
N TRP A 158 18.97 -7.92 -17.02
CA TRP A 158 20.18 -8.70 -17.30
C TRP A 158 21.18 -7.97 -18.22
N ARG A 159 20.70 -7.02 -19.03
CA ARG A 159 21.55 -6.18 -19.89
C ARG A 159 22.36 -5.20 -19.06
N GLY A 160 21.72 -4.57 -18.06
CA GLY A 160 22.38 -3.74 -17.07
C GLY A 160 23.59 -4.44 -16.47
N ILE A 161 23.38 -5.65 -15.93
CA ILE A 161 24.46 -6.47 -15.36
C ILE A 161 25.58 -6.71 -16.39
N LYS A 162 25.26 -7.21 -17.59
CA LYS A 162 26.28 -7.55 -18.60
C LYS A 162 27.09 -6.35 -19.07
N GLU A 163 26.50 -5.17 -19.15
CA GLU A 163 27.17 -3.97 -19.65
C GLU A 163 27.98 -3.26 -18.56
N THR A 164 27.58 -3.36 -17.28
CA THR A 164 28.21 -2.62 -16.18
C THR A 164 28.96 -3.48 -15.16
N TRP A 165 28.99 -4.82 -15.31
CA TRP A 165 29.71 -5.70 -14.36
C TRP A 165 31.16 -5.30 -14.08
N PRO A 166 31.97 -4.77 -15.03
CA PRO A 166 33.34 -4.35 -14.70
C PRO A 166 33.34 -3.16 -13.74
N ALA A 167 32.45 -2.20 -13.95
CA ALA A 167 32.29 -1.04 -13.07
C ALA A 167 31.75 -1.44 -11.69
N VAL A 168 30.82 -2.40 -11.63
CA VAL A 168 30.32 -2.98 -10.36
C VAL A 168 31.45 -3.66 -9.59
N MET A 169 32.27 -4.47 -10.27
CA MET A 169 33.41 -5.14 -9.64
C MET A 169 34.48 -4.15 -9.16
N VAL A 170 34.75 -3.09 -9.92
CA VAL A 170 35.68 -2.03 -9.48
C VAL A 170 35.09 -1.28 -8.28
N ALA A 171 33.86 -0.82 -8.35
CA ALA A 171 33.22 -0.05 -7.28
C ALA A 171 33.04 -0.88 -6.00
N GLY A 172 32.39 -2.04 -6.12
CA GLY A 172 32.09 -2.94 -5.00
C GLY A 172 33.31 -3.67 -4.49
N GLY A 173 34.21 -4.13 -5.37
CA GLY A 173 35.42 -4.85 -4.97
C GLY A 173 36.42 -3.95 -4.23
N SER A 174 36.67 -2.75 -4.73
CA SER A 174 37.56 -1.80 -4.04
C SER A 174 36.96 -1.31 -2.72
N PHE A 175 35.63 -1.11 -2.65
CA PHE A 175 34.93 -0.83 -1.40
C PHE A 175 35.07 -2.00 -0.40
N ALA A 176 34.73 -3.21 -0.83
CA ALA A 176 34.78 -4.44 -0.04
C ALA A 176 36.18 -4.70 0.56
N ILE A 177 37.23 -4.59 -0.25
CA ILE A 177 38.62 -4.78 0.19
C ILE A 177 39.01 -3.70 1.20
N ALA A 178 38.71 -2.43 0.90
CA ALA A 178 39.05 -1.33 1.81
C ALA A 178 38.27 -1.41 3.13
N GLN A 179 36.99 -1.81 3.10
CA GLN A 179 36.15 -1.99 4.28
C GLN A 179 36.67 -3.16 5.13
N TYR A 180 37.06 -4.27 4.50
CA TYR A 180 37.71 -5.40 5.18
C TYR A 180 39.02 -4.98 5.86
N LEU A 181 39.92 -4.31 5.15
CA LEU A 181 41.24 -3.92 5.70
C LEU A 181 41.10 -2.93 6.85
N SER A 182 40.29 -1.88 6.68
CA SER A 182 40.09 -0.87 7.72
C SER A 182 39.41 -1.43 8.97
N SER A 183 38.38 -2.26 8.82
CA SER A 183 37.71 -2.90 9.96
C SER A 183 38.58 -3.93 10.68
N ASN A 184 39.50 -4.60 9.98
CA ASN A 184 40.38 -5.62 10.59
C ASN A 184 41.63 -5.04 11.25
N PHE A 185 42.13 -3.89 10.78
CA PHE A 185 43.43 -3.37 11.20
C PHE A 185 43.41 -1.96 11.83
N ILE A 186 42.35 -1.18 11.66
CA ILE A 186 42.27 0.20 12.18
C ILE A 186 41.26 0.29 13.32
N GLY A 187 40.01 -0.08 13.06
CA GLY A 187 38.91 0.05 14.01
C GLY A 187 37.54 0.14 13.33
N PRO A 188 36.44 0.15 14.12
CA PRO A 188 35.09 0.28 13.60
C PRO A 188 34.72 1.69 13.11
N GLU A 189 35.54 2.72 13.35
CA GLU A 189 35.13 4.12 13.17
C GLU A 189 35.30 4.66 11.75
N LEU A 190 36.30 4.16 11.01
CA LEU A 190 36.66 4.62 9.67
C LEU A 190 36.27 3.72 8.48
N PRO A 191 35.77 2.48 8.61
CA PRO A 191 35.63 1.59 7.46
C PRO A 191 34.82 2.14 6.29
N ASP A 192 33.68 2.77 6.54
CA ASP A 192 32.84 3.31 5.46
C ASP A 192 33.45 4.54 4.79
N ILE A 193 34.11 5.42 5.54
CA ILE A 193 34.77 6.60 4.98
C ILE A 193 35.92 6.18 4.09
N ILE A 194 36.79 5.27 4.56
CA ILE A 194 37.94 4.83 3.79
C ILE A 194 37.48 4.05 2.55
N SER A 195 36.55 3.10 2.72
CA SER A 195 36.07 2.26 1.62
C SER A 195 35.33 3.03 0.54
N SER A 196 34.49 4.00 0.92
CA SER A 196 33.80 4.88 -0.02
C SER A 196 34.76 5.77 -0.82
N LEU A 197 35.78 6.35 -0.17
CA LEU A 197 36.80 7.17 -0.84
C LEU A 197 37.64 6.33 -1.83
N VAL A 198 38.09 5.16 -1.40
CA VAL A 198 38.83 4.22 -2.26
C VAL A 198 37.96 3.81 -3.45
N SER A 199 36.70 3.46 -3.21
CA SER A 199 35.73 3.12 -4.24
C SER A 199 35.52 4.25 -5.25
N LEU A 200 35.34 5.48 -4.76
CA LEU A 200 35.15 6.66 -5.59
C LEU A 200 36.38 6.92 -6.48
N VAL A 201 37.59 6.83 -5.92
CA VAL A 201 38.85 7.02 -6.67
C VAL A 201 39.05 5.92 -7.72
N CYS A 202 38.92 4.66 -7.33
CA CYS A 202 39.07 3.51 -8.23
C CYS A 202 38.06 3.54 -9.37
N LEU A 203 36.78 3.78 -9.06
CA LEU A 203 35.72 3.86 -10.07
C LEU A 203 35.95 5.06 -11.00
N THR A 204 36.30 6.23 -10.46
CA THR A 204 36.57 7.42 -11.29
C THR A 204 37.76 7.19 -12.22
N ALA A 205 38.85 6.59 -11.73
CA ALA A 205 40.02 6.27 -12.54
C ALA A 205 39.69 5.25 -13.63
N PHE A 206 38.91 4.22 -13.30
CA PHE A 206 38.45 3.20 -14.26
C PHE A 206 37.57 3.81 -15.36
N LEU A 207 36.61 4.68 -15.01
CA LEU A 207 35.71 5.32 -15.97
C LEU A 207 36.39 6.34 -16.89
N ARG A 208 37.63 6.75 -16.59
CA ARG A 208 38.44 7.54 -17.54
C ARG A 208 38.92 6.73 -18.73
N VAL A 209 39.15 5.43 -18.54
CA VAL A 209 39.69 4.54 -19.57
C VAL A 209 38.66 3.55 -20.12
N TRP A 210 37.58 3.30 -19.38
CA TRP A 210 36.52 2.37 -19.74
C TRP A 210 35.15 3.05 -19.80
N LYS A 211 34.35 2.71 -20.80
CA LYS A 211 32.96 3.16 -20.98
C LYS A 211 32.08 1.97 -21.40
N PRO A 212 30.79 1.93 -21.00
CA PRO A 212 29.89 0.89 -21.47
C PRO A 212 29.61 1.06 -22.96
N GLY A 213 29.36 -0.05 -23.66
CA GLY A 213 29.09 -0.03 -25.11
C GLY A 213 27.83 0.77 -25.49
N ARG A 214 26.90 0.94 -24.54
CA ARG A 214 25.70 1.76 -24.65
C ARG A 214 25.56 2.63 -23.42
N ILE A 215 25.27 3.91 -23.62
CA ILE A 215 24.94 4.85 -22.54
C ILE A 215 23.46 4.71 -22.22
N PHE A 216 23.15 4.32 -20.98
CA PHE A 216 21.77 4.22 -20.49
C PHE A 216 21.29 5.54 -19.90
N ARG A 217 20.07 5.95 -20.28
CA ARG A 217 19.33 7.10 -19.74
C ARG A 217 17.84 6.77 -19.67
N PHE A 218 17.14 7.25 -18.65
CA PHE A 218 15.68 7.17 -18.53
C PHE A 218 14.99 8.13 -19.52
N ASP A 219 13.87 7.71 -20.10
CA ASP A 219 13.02 8.48 -21.04
C ASP A 219 12.22 9.60 -20.36
N SER A 220 12.84 10.39 -19.49
CA SER A 220 12.20 11.55 -18.85
C SER A 220 12.42 12.80 -19.70
N GLU A 221 11.43 13.16 -20.50
CA GLU A 221 11.34 14.46 -21.17
C GLU A 221 11.35 15.58 -20.10
N GLY A 222 12.35 16.46 -20.15
CA GLY A 222 12.34 17.76 -19.44
C GLY A 222 13.42 18.00 -18.38
N ALA A 223 13.82 17.01 -17.58
CA ALA A 223 14.74 17.25 -16.44
C ALA A 223 16.24 17.23 -16.81
N ALA A 224 16.62 16.49 -17.86
CA ALA A 224 18.03 16.35 -18.25
C ALA A 224 18.62 17.62 -18.91
N ALA A 225 17.79 18.54 -19.39
CA ALA A 225 18.23 19.74 -20.12
C ALA A 225 18.69 20.87 -19.18
N THR A 226 18.09 21.01 -17.99
CA THR A 226 18.37 22.10 -17.04
C THR A 226 19.68 21.93 -16.27
N LEU A 227 20.17 20.70 -16.06
CA LEU A 227 21.45 20.45 -15.37
C LEU A 227 22.65 20.32 -16.30
N HIS A 228 22.44 20.10 -17.60
CA HIS A 228 23.55 20.16 -18.56
C HIS A 228 24.15 21.57 -18.65
N GLU A 229 23.34 22.63 -18.47
CA GLU A 229 23.85 24.02 -18.38
C GLU A 229 24.54 24.34 -17.04
N GLN A 230 24.07 23.77 -15.92
CA GLN A 230 24.68 23.98 -14.59
C GLN A 230 25.98 23.16 -14.37
N SER A 231 26.17 22.04 -15.08
CA SER A 231 27.41 21.21 -14.99
C SER A 231 28.65 21.84 -15.67
N SER A 232 28.54 23.07 -16.17
CA SER A 232 29.59 23.75 -16.95
C SER A 232 30.75 24.32 -16.13
N LYS A 233 30.64 24.44 -14.79
CA LYS A 233 31.73 24.92 -13.93
C LYS A 233 32.79 23.83 -13.71
N LYS A 234 33.85 23.85 -14.52
CA LYS A 234 35.04 23.01 -14.32
C LYS A 234 35.89 23.55 -13.16
N TYR A 235 36.11 22.72 -12.14
CA TYR A 235 37.03 23.02 -11.04
C TYR A 235 38.41 22.45 -11.30
N THR A 236 39.45 23.14 -10.84
CA THR A 236 40.84 22.66 -10.92
C THR A 236 41.08 21.52 -9.93
N THR A 237 42.04 20.64 -10.21
CA THR A 237 42.44 19.56 -9.29
C THR A 237 42.80 20.09 -7.90
N GLY A 238 43.43 21.26 -7.81
CA GLY A 238 43.74 21.90 -6.53
C GLY A 238 42.51 22.32 -5.73
N GLN A 239 41.45 22.80 -6.38
CA GLN A 239 40.18 23.11 -5.72
C GLN A 239 39.46 21.85 -5.23
N ILE A 240 39.49 20.78 -6.02
CA ILE A 240 38.88 19.50 -5.62
C ILE A 240 39.63 18.93 -4.41
N VAL A 241 40.96 18.87 -4.44
CA VAL A 241 41.77 18.40 -3.30
C VAL A 241 41.49 19.24 -2.05
N LYS A 242 41.47 20.57 -2.20
CA LYS A 242 41.14 21.49 -1.09
C LYS A 242 39.76 21.18 -0.48
N ALA A 243 38.77 20.86 -1.32
CA ALA A 243 37.42 20.59 -0.87
C ALA A 243 37.31 19.31 -0.03
N TRP A 244 38.12 18.29 -0.33
CA TRP A 244 38.16 17.02 0.41
C TRP A 244 38.99 17.09 1.71
N MET A 245 39.81 18.13 1.92
CA MET A 245 40.72 18.23 3.08
C MET A 245 40.05 18.04 4.45
N PRO A 246 38.84 18.57 4.74
CA PRO A 246 38.21 18.35 6.04
C PRO A 246 38.04 16.88 6.42
N PHE A 247 37.70 16.05 5.43
CA PHE A 247 37.50 14.61 5.62
C PHE A 247 38.82 13.83 5.62
N LEU A 248 39.85 14.34 4.96
CA LEU A 248 41.22 13.80 5.08
C LEU A 248 41.81 14.08 6.47
N PHE A 249 41.61 15.29 7.02
CA PHE A 249 41.99 15.61 8.39
C PHE A 249 41.25 14.74 9.41
N LEU A 250 39.95 14.53 9.20
CA LEU A 250 39.14 13.60 9.98
C LEU A 250 39.75 12.19 9.97
N THR A 251 39.99 11.64 8.78
CA THR A 251 40.56 10.30 8.62
C THR A 251 41.93 10.19 9.31
N ALA A 252 42.81 11.18 9.14
CA ALA A 252 44.15 11.15 9.73
C ALA A 252 44.14 11.21 11.27
N THR A 253 43.35 12.12 11.84
CA THR A 253 43.25 12.29 13.30
C THR A 253 42.60 11.09 13.98
N VAL A 254 41.50 10.56 13.43
CA VAL A 254 40.85 9.37 13.99
C VAL A 254 41.76 8.15 13.88
N THR A 255 42.50 7.99 12.77
CA THR A 255 43.49 6.91 12.64
C THR A 255 44.56 7.02 13.73
N LEU A 256 45.09 8.23 13.96
CA LEU A 256 46.08 8.47 15.01
C LEU A 256 45.54 8.17 16.43
N TRP A 257 44.26 8.43 16.69
CA TRP A 257 43.61 8.08 17.96
C TRP A 257 43.32 6.58 18.09
N SER A 258 43.22 5.86 16.97
CA SER A 258 42.81 4.46 16.94
C SER A 258 43.97 3.47 17.02
N ILE A 259 45.20 3.90 16.70
CA ILE A 259 46.38 3.02 16.73
C ILE A 259 46.72 2.54 18.16
N PRO A 260 47.20 1.30 18.32
CA PRO A 260 47.53 0.74 19.64
C PRO A 260 48.46 1.59 20.51
N PRO A 261 49.54 2.22 19.98
CA PRO A 261 50.44 3.04 20.79
C PRO A 261 49.75 4.24 21.44
N PHE A 262 48.78 4.87 20.78
CA PHE A 262 48.05 6.00 21.33
C PHE A 262 47.08 5.54 22.42
N LYS A 263 46.31 4.47 22.16
CA LYS A 263 45.40 3.87 23.16
C LYS A 263 46.14 3.42 24.42
N ALA A 264 47.37 2.91 24.28
CA ALA A 264 48.20 2.48 25.40
C ALA A 264 48.56 3.63 26.38
N LEU A 265 48.59 4.89 25.93
CA LEU A 265 48.86 6.04 26.80
C LEU A 265 47.79 6.22 27.88
N PHE A 266 46.54 5.85 27.58
CA PHE A 266 45.38 6.03 28.45
C PHE A 266 44.92 4.72 29.11
N ALA A 267 45.57 3.60 28.77
CA ALA A 267 45.35 2.32 29.43
C ALA A 267 45.84 2.35 30.89
N LYS A 268 45.39 1.38 31.70
CA LYS A 268 45.78 1.29 33.11
C LYS A 268 47.30 1.15 33.25
N GLY A 269 47.95 2.15 33.85
CA GLY A 269 49.43 2.24 33.98
C GLY A 269 50.13 2.99 32.85
N GLY A 270 49.40 3.54 31.88
CA GLY A 270 49.92 4.42 30.84
C GLY A 270 50.19 5.85 31.33
N ALA A 271 50.97 6.62 30.56
CA ALA A 271 51.43 7.97 30.93
C ALA A 271 50.31 9.01 31.12
N MET A 272 49.11 8.76 30.59
CA MET A 272 47.93 9.64 30.67
C MET A 272 46.72 8.91 31.29
N ALA A 273 46.93 7.84 32.06
CA ALA A 273 45.84 7.08 32.69
C ALA A 273 44.95 7.96 33.60
N ASP A 274 45.53 8.97 34.26
CA ASP A 274 44.80 9.89 35.15
C ASP A 274 43.82 10.82 34.41
N TRP A 275 43.83 10.82 33.07
CA TRP A 275 42.90 11.60 32.24
C TRP A 275 41.62 10.82 31.90
N VAL A 276 41.50 9.57 32.38
CA VAL A 276 40.33 8.70 32.24
C VAL A 276 39.62 8.57 33.59
N TYR A 277 38.46 9.19 33.73
CA TYR A 277 37.69 9.16 34.97
C TYR A 277 36.67 8.01 34.93
N ASN A 278 36.62 7.21 35.99
CA ASN A 278 35.67 6.11 36.14
C ASN A 278 34.79 6.37 37.36
N PHE A 279 33.49 6.58 37.14
CA PHE A 279 32.53 6.90 38.19
C PHE A 279 31.62 5.69 38.45
N PRO A 280 31.66 5.06 39.64
CA PRO A 280 30.68 4.03 39.99
C PRO A 280 29.29 4.67 40.06
N VAL A 281 28.31 4.05 39.40
CA VAL A 281 26.94 4.58 39.31
C VAL A 281 26.26 4.42 40.68
N PRO A 282 25.86 5.51 41.34
CA PRO A 282 25.17 5.44 42.62
C PRO A 282 23.88 4.61 42.51
N PHE A 283 23.59 3.83 43.55
CA PHE A 283 22.39 2.98 43.62
C PHE A 283 22.27 1.89 42.54
N LEU A 284 23.36 1.55 41.83
CA LEU A 284 23.36 0.46 40.85
C LEU A 284 24.62 -0.41 40.86
N ASP A 285 25.80 0.21 40.98
CA ASP A 285 27.08 -0.50 40.87
C ASP A 285 27.20 -1.67 41.85
N ASN A 286 27.43 -2.87 41.32
CA ASN A 286 27.56 -4.12 42.07
C ASN A 286 26.35 -4.51 42.95
N LEU A 287 25.19 -3.83 42.79
CA LEU A 287 23.96 -4.11 43.55
C LEU A 287 23.01 -5.09 42.83
N VAL A 288 23.29 -5.40 41.57
CA VAL A 288 22.63 -6.45 40.78
C VAL A 288 23.63 -7.58 40.59
N ALA A 289 23.20 -8.85 40.64
CA ALA A 289 24.05 -10.00 40.38
C ALA A 289 23.57 -10.74 39.12
N LYS A 290 24.51 -11.17 38.26
CA LYS A 290 24.24 -12.15 37.20
C LYS A 290 24.26 -13.54 37.82
N MET A 291 23.27 -14.37 37.52
CA MET A 291 23.08 -15.71 38.11
C MET A 291 23.11 -16.81 37.04
N PRO A 292 23.44 -18.06 37.39
CA PRO A 292 23.21 -19.20 36.50
C PRO A 292 21.73 -19.32 36.07
N PRO A 293 21.42 -19.75 34.84
CA PRO A 293 22.34 -20.22 33.80
C PRO A 293 22.99 -19.10 32.95
N VAL A 294 22.64 -17.82 33.17
CA VAL A 294 23.14 -16.68 32.35
C VAL A 294 24.66 -16.51 32.47
N VAL A 295 25.23 -16.81 33.64
CA VAL A 295 26.67 -16.88 33.90
C VAL A 295 27.02 -18.17 34.64
N ALA A 296 28.24 -18.67 34.48
CA ALA A 296 28.66 -19.94 35.09
C ALA A 296 28.63 -19.93 36.63
N ALA A 297 28.95 -18.79 37.24
CA ALA A 297 28.90 -18.57 38.68
C ALA A 297 28.30 -17.19 38.98
N SER A 298 27.57 -17.07 40.10
CA SER A 298 26.98 -15.81 40.55
C SER A 298 28.06 -14.74 40.69
N ALA A 299 27.92 -13.62 39.99
CA ALA A 299 28.88 -12.52 40.01
C ALA A 299 28.15 -11.15 40.08
N PRO A 300 28.68 -10.18 40.85
CA PRO A 300 28.16 -8.81 40.83
C PRO A 300 28.22 -8.20 39.42
N TYR A 301 27.19 -7.44 39.06
CA TYR A 301 27.11 -6.71 37.80
C TYR A 301 27.58 -5.27 38.03
N ALA A 302 28.79 -4.97 37.55
CA ALA A 302 29.38 -3.64 37.64
C ALA A 302 28.64 -2.61 36.77
N ALA A 303 28.43 -1.42 37.32
CA ALA A 303 27.87 -0.25 36.64
C ALA A 303 28.79 0.95 36.85
N VAL A 304 29.75 1.12 35.94
CA VAL A 304 30.77 2.18 36.00
C VAL A 304 30.68 3.06 34.76
N PHE A 305 30.47 4.36 34.96
CA PHE A 305 30.47 5.35 33.90
C PHE A 305 31.90 5.84 33.63
N LYS A 306 32.42 5.54 32.44
CA LYS A 306 33.75 5.96 31.99
C LYS A 306 33.65 7.30 31.24
N PHE A 307 34.44 8.28 31.66
CA PHE A 307 34.55 9.60 31.04
C PHE A 307 36.01 9.86 30.63
N ASP A 308 36.29 9.70 29.33
CA ASP A 308 37.65 9.68 28.76
C ASP A 308 37.86 10.79 27.73
N TRP A 309 37.72 12.04 28.18
CA TRP A 309 37.57 13.22 27.32
C TRP A 309 38.65 13.45 26.27
N LEU A 310 39.91 13.11 26.55
CA LEU A 310 41.00 13.31 25.58
C LEU A 310 41.17 12.10 24.64
N SER A 311 41.00 10.87 25.15
CA SER A 311 41.15 9.65 24.36
C SER A 311 39.91 9.29 23.55
N ALA A 312 38.76 9.91 23.83
CA ALA A 312 37.52 9.69 23.10
C ALA A 312 37.66 10.04 21.62
N THR A 313 37.11 9.18 20.75
CA THR A 313 37.13 9.38 19.29
C THR A 313 36.50 10.72 18.87
N GLY A 314 35.42 11.15 19.53
CA GLY A 314 34.77 12.43 19.24
C GLY A 314 35.71 13.63 19.40
N THR A 315 36.70 13.54 20.30
CA THR A 315 37.71 14.58 20.48
C THR A 315 38.71 14.62 19.33
N ALA A 316 39.09 13.46 18.77
CA ALA A 316 39.89 13.39 17.55
C ALA A 316 39.18 14.08 16.37
N ILE A 317 37.88 13.83 16.23
CA ILE A 317 37.02 14.45 15.22
C ILE A 317 36.92 15.97 15.42
N LEU A 318 36.78 16.43 16.67
CA LEU A 318 36.78 17.87 16.97
C LEU A 318 38.11 18.52 16.58
N VAL A 319 39.24 17.87 16.84
CA VAL A 319 40.56 18.35 16.41
C VAL A 319 40.61 18.48 14.88
N ALA A 320 40.07 17.51 14.12
CA ALA A 320 39.94 17.64 12.67
C ALA A 320 39.06 18.84 12.26
N ALA A 321 37.96 19.10 12.96
CA ALA A 321 37.11 20.26 12.71
C ALA A 321 37.88 21.58 12.90
N LEU A 322 38.68 21.68 13.97
CA LEU A 322 39.51 22.86 14.25
C LEU A 322 40.58 23.07 13.17
N ILE A 323 41.28 22.00 12.77
CA ILE A 323 42.26 22.07 11.66
C ILE A 323 41.56 22.51 10.36
N SER A 324 40.36 22.00 10.09
CA SER A 324 39.55 22.35 8.92
C SER A 324 39.14 23.83 8.92
N ILE A 325 38.72 24.38 10.07
CA ILE A 325 38.37 25.80 10.22
C ILE A 325 39.56 26.69 9.86
N VAL A 326 40.75 26.36 10.38
CA VAL A 326 41.98 27.12 10.11
C VAL A 326 42.37 27.01 8.64
N TYR A 327 42.38 25.80 8.09
CA TYR A 327 42.78 25.52 6.71
C TYR A 327 41.85 26.19 5.67
N LEU A 328 40.53 26.12 5.90
CA LEU A 328 39.52 26.72 5.04
C LEU A 328 39.30 28.21 5.30
N ARG A 329 39.97 28.77 6.32
CA ARG A 329 39.87 30.19 6.73
C ARG A 329 38.45 30.61 7.08
N MET A 330 37.70 29.73 7.75
CA MET A 330 36.35 30.04 8.24
C MET A 330 36.45 31.02 9.42
N LYS A 331 35.61 32.08 9.42
CA LYS A 331 35.61 33.08 10.50
C LYS A 331 35.24 32.42 11.85
N PRO A 332 35.94 32.71 12.96
CA PRO A 332 35.68 32.09 14.26
C PRO A 332 34.22 32.24 14.74
N LYS A 333 33.62 33.42 14.51
CA LYS A 333 32.20 33.66 14.81
C LYS A 333 31.27 32.73 14.04
N ALA A 334 31.55 32.50 12.75
CA ALA A 334 30.76 31.59 11.93
C ALA A 334 30.93 30.13 12.41
N ALA A 335 32.13 29.74 12.83
CA ALA A 335 32.37 28.42 13.40
C ALA A 335 31.57 28.18 14.69
N LEU A 336 31.56 29.13 15.63
CA LEU A 336 30.78 29.04 16.87
C LEU A 336 29.27 28.96 16.61
N VAL A 337 28.74 29.80 15.70
CA VAL A 337 27.33 29.75 15.30
C VAL A 337 26.99 28.37 14.71
N THR A 338 27.87 27.85 13.85
CA THR A 338 27.69 26.53 13.21
C THR A 338 27.72 25.39 14.23
N PHE A 339 28.57 25.49 15.25
CA PHE A 339 28.58 24.52 16.35
C PHE A 339 27.28 24.57 17.16
N GLY A 340 26.79 25.77 17.50
CA GLY A 340 25.51 25.95 18.19
C GLY A 340 24.31 25.44 17.40
N GLU A 341 24.27 25.69 16.09
CA GLU A 341 23.27 25.11 15.19
C GLU A 341 23.34 23.58 15.18
N THR A 342 24.54 23.01 15.15
CA THR A 342 24.75 21.55 15.19
C THR A 342 24.17 20.95 16.46
N LEU A 343 24.40 21.55 17.63
CA LEU A 343 23.81 21.10 18.90
C LEU A 343 22.29 21.21 18.90
N LYS A 344 21.74 22.32 18.42
CA LYS A 344 20.28 22.54 18.37
C LYS A 344 19.58 21.53 17.47
N GLU A 345 20.19 21.25 16.32
CA GLU A 345 19.68 20.29 15.35
C GLU A 345 19.74 18.85 15.86
N LEU A 346 20.85 18.47 16.49
CA LEU A 346 21.03 17.12 17.01
C LEU A 346 20.35 16.88 18.37
N ALA A 347 19.75 17.88 19.00
CA ALA A 347 19.15 17.75 20.33
C ALA A 347 18.13 16.60 20.45
N LEU A 348 17.20 16.51 19.49
CA LEU A 348 16.18 15.45 19.46
C LEU A 348 16.79 14.06 19.15
N PRO A 349 17.65 13.89 18.12
CA PRO A 349 18.40 12.64 17.93
C PRO A 349 19.20 12.18 19.15
N ILE A 350 19.91 13.10 19.81
CA ILE A 350 20.70 12.81 21.01
C ILE A 350 19.81 12.35 22.16
N TYR A 351 18.69 13.03 22.39
CA TYR A 351 17.71 12.64 23.40
C TYR A 351 17.15 11.24 23.12
N SER A 352 16.82 10.94 21.87
CA SER A 352 16.32 9.62 21.45
C SER A 352 17.35 8.52 21.72
N ILE A 353 18.62 8.73 21.34
CA ILE A 353 19.71 7.79 21.63
C ILE A 353 19.84 7.55 23.14
N GLY A 354 19.78 8.62 23.94
CA GLY A 354 19.78 8.53 25.40
C GLY A 354 18.62 7.68 25.93
N MET A 355 17.41 7.85 25.39
CA MET A 355 16.23 7.08 25.83
C MET A 355 16.28 5.61 25.40
N VAL A 356 16.77 5.32 24.19
CA VAL A 356 16.96 3.93 23.73
C VAL A 356 17.98 3.21 24.61
N LEU A 357 19.10 3.87 24.94
CA LEU A 357 20.08 3.28 25.85
C LEU A 357 19.59 3.20 27.29
N ALA A 358 18.79 4.16 27.75
CA ALA A 358 18.11 4.06 29.04
C ALA A 358 17.22 2.80 29.10
N PHE A 359 16.45 2.54 28.03
CA PHE A 359 15.62 1.33 27.91
C PHE A 359 16.46 0.05 27.81
N ALA A 360 17.54 0.05 27.03
CA ALA A 360 18.45 -1.09 26.92
C ALA A 360 19.07 -1.44 28.27
N PHE A 361 19.56 -0.44 29.01
CA PHE A 361 20.21 -0.65 30.30
C PHE A 361 19.22 -1.13 31.35
N ILE A 362 18.02 -0.54 31.48
CA ILE A 362 17.01 -1.08 32.39
C ILE A 362 16.59 -2.50 31.99
N SER A 363 16.49 -2.83 30.70
CA SER A 363 16.16 -4.19 30.23
C SER A 363 17.26 -5.20 30.60
N ASN A 364 18.53 -4.79 30.52
CA ASN A 364 19.68 -5.63 30.90
C ASN A 364 19.77 -5.82 32.42
N TYR A 365 19.71 -4.74 33.22
CA TYR A 365 19.84 -4.82 34.69
C TYR A 365 18.60 -5.41 35.38
N SER A 366 17.41 -5.33 34.76
CA SER A 366 16.21 -5.98 35.28
C SER A 366 16.13 -7.48 34.97
N GLY A 367 16.97 -7.98 34.05
CA GLY A 367 16.96 -9.38 33.62
C GLY A 367 15.98 -9.70 32.49
N LEU A 368 15.29 -8.70 31.94
CA LEU A 368 14.34 -8.88 30.83
C LEU A 368 15.04 -9.46 29.59
N SER A 369 16.16 -8.87 29.18
CA SER A 369 16.95 -9.33 28.03
C SER A 369 17.43 -10.77 28.21
N ALA A 370 17.90 -11.11 29.42
CA ALA A 370 18.38 -12.44 29.75
C ALA A 370 17.25 -13.49 29.76
N THR A 371 16.06 -13.12 30.26
CA THR A 371 14.88 -14.01 30.27
C THR A 371 14.45 -14.35 28.84
N LEU A 372 14.39 -13.35 27.95
CA LEU A 372 14.06 -13.57 26.54
C LEU A 372 15.14 -14.39 25.82
N ALA A 373 16.42 -14.14 26.12
CA ALA A 373 17.52 -14.94 25.60
C ALA A 373 17.43 -16.42 26.00
N LEU A 374 17.07 -16.72 27.26
CA LEU A 374 16.87 -18.10 27.72
C LEU A 374 15.71 -18.79 27.01
N ALA A 375 14.61 -18.07 26.79
CA ALA A 375 13.48 -18.60 26.02
C ALA A 375 13.89 -18.94 24.57
N LEU A 376 14.67 -18.06 23.92
CA LEU A 376 15.16 -18.26 22.56
C LEU A 376 16.21 -19.38 22.48
N ALA A 377 17.01 -19.57 23.53
CA ALA A 377 18.00 -20.65 23.60
C ALA A 377 17.37 -22.05 23.51
N HIS A 378 16.10 -22.23 23.92
CA HIS A 378 15.38 -23.50 23.74
C HIS A 378 15.19 -23.91 22.27
N THR A 379 15.32 -22.97 21.32
CA THR A 379 15.31 -23.30 19.89
C THR A 379 16.61 -23.95 19.41
N GLY A 380 17.64 -24.02 20.27
CA GLY A 380 18.92 -24.65 19.98
C GLY A 380 19.63 -24.00 18.80
N HIS A 381 20.27 -24.81 17.95
CA HIS A 381 21.00 -24.31 16.78
C HIS A 381 20.10 -23.68 15.71
N ALA A 382 18.77 -23.83 15.77
CA ALA A 382 17.87 -23.10 14.86
C ALA A 382 18.01 -21.58 15.05
N PHE A 383 18.32 -21.12 16.26
CA PHE A 383 18.53 -19.71 16.56
C PHE A 383 19.66 -19.09 15.73
N THR A 384 20.72 -19.84 15.40
CA THR A 384 21.85 -19.28 14.62
C THR A 384 21.43 -18.86 13.22
N PHE A 385 20.49 -19.59 12.61
CA PHE A 385 19.91 -19.24 11.31
C PHE A 385 19.00 -18.01 11.40
N PHE A 386 18.21 -17.90 12.48
CA PHE A 386 17.28 -16.78 12.69
C PHE A 386 17.91 -15.54 13.32
N SER A 387 19.12 -15.64 13.86
CA SER A 387 19.83 -14.55 14.55
C SER A 387 19.94 -13.26 13.70
N PRO A 388 20.31 -13.29 12.40
CA PRO A 388 20.30 -12.09 11.57
C PRO A 388 18.91 -11.44 11.42
N PHE A 389 17.83 -12.24 11.46
CA PHE A 389 16.45 -11.72 11.32
C PHE A 389 16.03 -10.88 12.52
N LEU A 390 16.58 -11.16 13.71
CA LEU A 390 16.36 -10.33 14.90
C LEU A 390 16.97 -8.94 14.72
N GLY A 391 18.20 -8.89 14.21
CA GLY A 391 18.86 -7.64 13.82
C GLY A 391 18.06 -6.88 12.76
N TRP A 392 17.64 -7.59 11.72
CA TRP A 392 16.79 -7.08 10.65
C TRP A 392 15.50 -6.46 11.21
N LEU A 393 14.74 -7.20 12.01
CA LEU A 393 13.49 -6.74 12.62
C LEU A 393 13.71 -5.50 13.49
N GLY A 394 14.79 -5.50 14.29
CA GLY A 394 15.14 -4.36 15.12
C GLY A 394 15.37 -3.09 14.32
N VAL A 395 16.11 -3.16 13.20
CA VAL A 395 16.33 -1.99 12.34
C VAL A 395 15.10 -1.62 11.52
N PHE A 396 14.32 -2.59 11.07
CA PHE A 396 13.06 -2.33 10.40
C PHE A 396 12.13 -1.47 11.29
N LEU A 397 11.98 -1.84 12.56
CA LEU A 397 11.13 -1.14 13.53
C LEU A 397 11.71 0.22 13.94
N THR A 398 13.01 0.28 14.20
CA THR A 398 13.65 1.47 14.79
C THR A 398 14.23 2.44 13.77
N GLY A 399 14.42 2.02 12.51
CA GLY A 399 15.16 2.77 11.50
C GLY A 399 16.66 2.94 11.77
N SER A 400 17.20 2.31 12.82
CA SER A 400 18.54 2.56 13.33
C SER A 400 19.24 1.29 13.77
N ASP A 401 20.38 0.98 13.13
CA ASP A 401 21.23 -0.14 13.50
C ASP A 401 21.83 0.00 14.90
N THR A 402 22.14 1.24 15.29
CA THR A 402 22.49 1.59 16.67
C THR A 402 21.41 1.19 17.67
N SER A 403 20.14 1.51 17.37
CA SER A 403 19.03 1.20 18.26
C SER A 403 18.74 -0.31 18.30
N SER A 404 18.83 -1.00 17.15
CA SER A 404 18.72 -2.45 17.08
C SER A 404 19.80 -3.15 17.91
N ASN A 405 21.06 -2.73 17.77
CA ASN A 405 22.16 -3.28 18.56
C ASN A 405 22.00 -2.99 20.06
N ALA A 406 21.56 -1.79 20.44
CA ALA A 406 21.27 -1.46 21.83
C ALA A 406 20.24 -2.42 22.45
N LEU A 407 19.20 -2.77 21.69
CA LEU A 407 18.09 -3.60 22.14
C LEU A 407 18.42 -5.11 22.14
N PHE A 408 19.06 -5.60 21.08
CA PHE A 408 19.13 -7.04 20.81
C PHE A 408 20.52 -7.65 20.92
N ALA A 409 21.61 -6.88 20.88
CA ALA A 409 22.96 -7.48 20.91
C ALA A 409 23.25 -8.22 22.22
N ALA A 410 22.85 -7.68 23.38
CA ALA A 410 23.00 -8.36 24.67
C ALA A 410 22.22 -9.69 24.74
N LEU A 411 21.03 -9.71 24.15
CA LEU A 411 20.22 -10.91 24.01
C LEU A 411 20.90 -11.94 23.09
N GLN A 412 21.47 -11.50 21.97
CA GLN A 412 22.18 -12.36 21.02
C GLN A 412 23.40 -13.01 21.68
N ALA A 413 24.22 -12.23 22.40
CA ALA A 413 25.37 -12.72 23.14
C ALA A 413 24.97 -13.74 24.21
N THR A 414 23.92 -13.44 24.99
CA THR A 414 23.43 -14.35 26.04
C THR A 414 22.90 -15.64 25.43
N THR A 415 22.12 -15.56 24.35
CA THR A 415 21.57 -16.76 23.67
C THR A 415 22.68 -17.62 23.08
N ALA A 416 23.71 -16.99 22.48
CA ALA A 416 24.88 -17.68 21.93
C ALA A 416 25.59 -18.55 22.99
N GLN A 417 25.81 -17.98 24.18
CA GLN A 417 26.43 -18.68 25.29
C GLN A 417 25.60 -19.89 25.77
N GLN A 418 24.27 -19.78 25.77
CA GLN A 418 23.39 -20.88 26.16
C GLN A 418 23.37 -22.05 25.16
N ILE A 419 23.46 -21.76 23.86
CA ILE A 419 23.43 -22.79 22.80
C ILE A 419 24.84 -23.25 22.37
N GLY A 420 25.89 -22.75 23.02
CA GLY A 420 27.28 -23.17 22.76
C GLY A 420 27.86 -22.68 21.43
N VAL A 421 27.48 -21.48 20.97
CA VAL A 421 28.02 -20.84 19.75
C VAL A 421 28.71 -19.52 20.08
N SER A 422 29.50 -18.99 19.13
CA SER A 422 30.21 -17.72 19.31
C SER A 422 29.24 -16.55 19.50
N ASP A 423 29.35 -15.88 20.65
CA ASP A 423 28.65 -14.63 20.95
C ASP A 423 29.08 -13.50 20.02
N LEU A 424 30.38 -13.41 19.72
CA LEU A 424 30.92 -12.48 18.72
C LEU A 424 30.23 -12.65 17.36
N LEU A 425 30.02 -13.89 16.91
CA LEU A 425 29.38 -14.17 15.63
C LEU A 425 27.90 -13.77 15.62
N LEU A 426 27.12 -14.08 16.68
CA LEU A 426 25.70 -13.73 16.72
C LEU A 426 25.48 -12.23 16.94
N VAL A 427 26.36 -11.57 17.69
CA VAL A 427 26.33 -10.11 17.83
C VAL A 427 26.67 -9.42 16.51
N ALA A 428 27.69 -9.90 15.79
CA ALA A 428 28.00 -9.40 14.45
C ALA A 428 26.85 -9.68 13.46
N ALA A 429 26.21 -10.86 13.54
CA ALA A 429 25.04 -11.22 12.76
C ALA A 429 23.83 -10.31 13.05
N ASN A 430 23.68 -9.82 14.28
CA ASN A 430 22.66 -8.84 14.61
C ASN A 430 22.89 -7.52 13.85
N THR A 431 24.13 -7.03 13.86
CA THR A 431 24.49 -5.79 13.16
C THR A 431 24.38 -5.97 11.64
N THR A 432 24.93 -7.05 11.06
CA THR A 432 24.85 -7.29 9.61
C THR A 432 23.46 -7.68 9.13
N GLY A 433 22.65 -8.34 9.95
CA GLY A 433 21.23 -8.52 9.68
C GLY A 433 20.49 -7.18 9.72
N GLY A 434 20.82 -6.33 10.69
CA GLY A 434 20.25 -5.00 10.85
C GLY A 434 20.41 -4.11 9.64
N VAL A 435 21.58 -4.14 8.97
CA VAL A 435 21.77 -3.32 7.77
C VAL A 435 20.72 -3.59 6.69
N THR A 436 20.28 -4.84 6.55
CA THR A 436 19.26 -5.22 5.55
C THR A 436 17.88 -4.67 5.87
N GLY A 437 17.57 -4.44 7.16
CA GLY A 437 16.33 -3.82 7.60
C GLY A 437 16.19 -2.35 7.28
N LYS A 438 17.33 -1.66 7.18
CA LYS A 438 17.31 -0.22 6.96
C LYS A 438 16.66 0.13 5.62
N MET A 439 16.86 -0.69 4.59
CA MET A 439 16.28 -0.54 3.25
C MET A 439 14.77 -0.30 3.26
N ILE A 440 14.06 -0.98 4.17
CA ILE A 440 12.58 -1.02 4.21
C ILE A 440 12.02 -0.43 5.51
N SER A 441 12.87 0.19 6.34
CA SER A 441 12.41 0.78 7.60
C SER A 441 11.50 2.00 7.32
N PRO A 442 10.35 2.14 8.01
CA PRO A 442 9.42 3.26 7.80
C PRO A 442 10.10 4.62 7.92
N GLN A 443 11.05 4.76 8.85
CA GLN A 443 11.82 5.99 9.03
C GLN A 443 12.68 6.30 7.80
N SER A 444 13.44 5.33 7.28
CA SER A 444 14.30 5.57 6.12
C SER A 444 13.46 5.83 4.87
N ILE A 445 12.32 5.16 4.71
CA ILE A 445 11.35 5.42 3.63
C ILE A 445 10.80 6.85 3.75
N ALA A 446 10.36 7.28 4.93
CA ALA A 446 9.85 8.63 5.14
C ALA A 446 10.90 9.70 4.77
N ILE A 447 12.16 9.51 5.20
CA ILE A 447 13.27 10.40 4.85
C ILE A 447 13.54 10.38 3.34
N ALA A 448 13.51 9.21 2.71
CA ALA A 448 13.75 9.05 1.28
C ALA A 448 12.63 9.65 0.43
N CYS A 449 11.37 9.60 0.88
CA CYS A 449 10.21 10.17 0.19
C CYS A 449 10.12 11.70 0.36
N ALA A 450 10.54 12.24 1.51
CA ALA A 450 10.47 13.68 1.78
C ALA A 450 11.48 14.50 0.95
N ALA A 451 12.66 13.94 0.61
CA ALA A 451 13.71 14.69 -0.07
C ALA A 451 13.45 15.00 -1.57
N PRO A 452 12.84 14.10 -2.37
CA PRO A 452 12.46 14.39 -3.75
C PRO A 452 11.27 15.34 -3.90
N ASP A 453 10.28 15.29 -3.00
CA ASP A 453 9.12 16.20 -2.99
C ASP A 453 9.54 17.67 -2.77
N PHE A 454 10.57 17.87 -1.94
CA PHE A 454 11.21 19.17 -1.72
C PHE A 454 11.73 19.82 -3.02
N TYR A 455 12.24 19.01 -3.96
CA TYR A 455 12.77 19.48 -5.25
C TYR A 455 11.66 19.83 -6.26
N LEU A 456 10.45 19.27 -6.09
CA LEU A 456 9.32 19.46 -7.01
C LEU A 456 8.40 20.61 -6.61
N HIS A 457 8.31 20.95 -5.32
CA HIS A 457 7.23 21.83 -4.80
C HIS A 457 7.68 23.09 -4.08
N GLY A 458 8.98 23.39 -4.02
CA GLY A 458 9.51 24.72 -3.71
C GLY A 458 8.78 25.48 -2.59
N GLY A 459 8.95 25.05 -1.33
CA GLY A 459 8.47 25.81 -0.18
C GLY A 459 8.29 24.97 1.09
N GLY A 460 8.90 25.42 2.19
CA GLY A 460 8.69 24.93 3.55
C GLY A 460 9.98 24.76 4.36
N ASP A 461 9.99 25.25 5.60
CA ASP A 461 11.02 24.95 6.60
C ASP A 461 10.84 23.49 7.05
N TYR A 462 11.73 22.59 6.64
CA TYR A 462 11.63 21.17 6.99
C TYR A 462 12.65 20.75 8.05
N HIS A 463 12.15 19.95 8.99
CA HIS A 463 12.91 19.25 10.00
C HIS A 463 12.89 17.74 9.67
N ALA A 464 13.95 17.23 9.04
CA ALA A 464 14.16 15.80 8.85
C ALA A 464 15.39 15.36 9.67
N ALA A 465 15.21 14.39 10.58
CA ALA A 465 16.27 13.80 11.40
C ALA A 465 17.14 14.82 12.18
N GLY A 466 16.55 15.93 12.62
CA GLY A 466 17.23 16.95 13.42
C GLY A 466 17.95 18.03 12.61
N LEU A 467 18.33 17.81 11.35
CA LEU A 467 19.02 18.80 10.53
C LEU A 467 18.03 19.84 9.96
N ARG A 468 18.33 21.14 10.14
CA ARG A 468 17.58 22.25 9.53
C ARG A 468 18.21 22.61 8.18
N PHE A 469 17.43 22.56 7.11
CA PHE A 469 17.83 23.09 5.81
C PHE A 469 17.27 24.51 5.70
N ASN A 470 18.14 25.53 5.61
CA ASN A 470 17.75 26.95 5.61
C ASN A 470 17.45 27.44 4.18
N LEU A 471 16.28 28.06 3.98
CA LEU A 471 15.73 28.49 2.69
C LEU A 471 16.32 29.81 2.14
N ASP A 472 17.18 30.50 2.89
CA ASP A 472 17.88 31.70 2.42
C ASP A 472 19.19 31.40 1.66
N ASP A 473 19.54 30.12 1.52
CA ASP A 473 20.71 29.71 0.75
C ASP A 473 20.39 29.78 -0.75
N PRO A 474 21.19 30.50 -1.59
CA PRO A 474 21.03 30.49 -3.04
C PRO A 474 20.99 29.08 -3.68
N MET A 475 21.31 28.03 -2.91
CA MET A 475 21.14 26.62 -3.25
C MET A 475 19.70 26.14 -3.54
N THR A 476 18.63 26.86 -3.20
CA THR A 476 17.24 26.34 -3.29
C THR A 476 16.27 27.09 -4.20
N GLN A 477 16.69 28.19 -4.84
CA GLN A 477 15.82 28.90 -5.77
C GLN A 477 15.93 28.33 -7.19
N ALA A 478 14.86 27.71 -7.68
CA ALA A 478 14.64 27.63 -9.12
C ALA A 478 14.50 29.05 -9.65
N VAL A 479 15.33 29.45 -10.62
CA VAL A 479 15.19 30.74 -11.29
C VAL A 479 13.82 30.76 -11.95
N PRO A 480 12.89 31.67 -11.57
CA PRO A 480 11.56 31.69 -12.16
C PRO A 480 11.69 31.93 -13.66
N ARG A 481 10.90 31.19 -14.46
CA ARG A 481 10.91 31.37 -15.92
C ARG A 481 10.57 32.84 -16.22
N LEU A 482 11.12 33.38 -17.31
CA LEU A 482 10.86 34.77 -17.72
C LEU A 482 9.36 35.07 -17.86
N ALA A 483 8.53 34.08 -18.20
CA ALA A 483 7.08 34.19 -18.24
C ALA A 483 6.44 34.37 -16.84
N ASP A 484 6.94 33.68 -15.81
CA ASP A 484 6.43 33.80 -14.44
C ASP A 484 6.77 35.17 -13.84
N GLN A 485 7.95 35.71 -14.15
CA GLN A 485 8.32 37.08 -13.78
C GLN A 485 7.44 38.12 -14.50
N MET A 486 7.01 37.84 -15.74
CA MET A 486 6.10 38.73 -16.46
C MET A 486 4.67 38.69 -15.91
N VAL A 487 4.21 37.57 -15.35
CA VAL A 487 2.90 37.49 -14.70
C VAL A 487 2.82 38.48 -13.54
N GLU A 488 3.83 38.50 -12.68
CA GLU A 488 3.89 39.43 -11.56
C GLU A 488 4.00 40.88 -12.02
N ARG A 489 4.82 41.19 -13.05
CA ARG A 489 4.90 42.55 -13.60
C ARG A 489 3.59 43.03 -14.22
N VAL A 490 2.80 42.13 -14.83
CA VAL A 490 1.46 42.47 -15.35
C VAL A 490 0.48 42.71 -14.21
N LYS A 491 0.53 41.93 -13.12
CA LYS A 491 -0.29 42.16 -11.90
C LYS A 491 0.04 43.50 -11.25
N THR A 492 1.33 43.82 -11.07
CA THR A 492 1.76 45.12 -10.54
C THR A 492 1.29 46.27 -11.43
N LEU A 493 1.36 46.14 -12.76
CA LEU A 493 0.88 47.17 -13.68
C LEU A 493 -0.64 47.38 -13.59
N ILE A 494 -1.42 46.32 -13.32
CA ILE A 494 -2.86 46.42 -13.08
C ILE A 494 -3.13 47.21 -11.78
N GLU A 495 -2.39 46.92 -10.72
CA GLU A 495 -2.49 47.60 -9.42
C GLU A 495 -2.07 49.07 -9.51
N GLU A 496 -0.91 49.37 -10.11
CA GLU A 496 -0.38 50.74 -10.27
C GLU A 496 -1.28 51.63 -11.14
N ARG A 497 -2.00 51.05 -12.11
CA ARG A 497 -2.91 51.79 -13.00
C ARG A 497 -4.35 51.82 -12.50
N HIS A 498 -4.63 51.28 -11.32
CA HIS A 498 -5.98 51.21 -10.75
C HIS A 498 -7.03 50.70 -11.76
N LEU A 499 -6.67 49.67 -12.55
CA LEU A 499 -7.59 49.13 -13.55
C LEU A 499 -8.72 48.36 -12.86
N GLU A 500 -9.96 48.74 -13.13
CA GLU A 500 -11.13 48.10 -12.54
C GLU A 500 -11.60 46.89 -13.37
N ALA A 501 -12.38 46.02 -12.73
CA ALA A 501 -13.03 44.89 -13.39
C ALA A 501 -13.84 45.33 -14.61
N GLY A 502 -13.63 44.67 -15.75
CA GLY A 502 -14.23 45.02 -17.04
C GLY A 502 -13.39 45.95 -17.92
N MET A 503 -12.31 46.54 -17.40
CA MET A 503 -11.40 47.37 -18.21
C MET A 503 -10.51 46.52 -19.13
N ARG A 504 -10.17 47.08 -20.29
CA ARG A 504 -9.36 46.42 -21.33
C ARG A 504 -7.87 46.70 -21.11
N LEU A 505 -7.04 45.66 -21.15
CA LEU A 505 -5.58 45.80 -21.20
C LEU A 505 -5.11 46.38 -22.55
N PRO A 506 -3.99 47.13 -22.58
CA PRO A 506 -3.39 47.58 -23.83
C PRO A 506 -3.12 46.42 -24.79
N ALA A 507 -3.05 46.71 -26.10
CA ALA A 507 -2.77 45.68 -27.10
C ALA A 507 -1.43 44.99 -26.80
N GLU A 508 -1.32 43.67 -27.03
CA GLU A 508 -0.12 42.86 -26.74
C GLU A 508 1.18 43.50 -27.27
N ARG A 509 1.12 44.20 -28.42
CA ARG A 509 2.26 44.94 -28.98
C ARG A 509 2.77 46.03 -28.04
N GLN A 510 1.84 46.83 -27.54
CA GLN A 510 2.12 48.01 -26.75
C GLN A 510 2.53 47.60 -25.34
N LEU A 511 1.81 46.63 -24.76
CA LEU A 511 2.12 46.10 -23.44
C LEU A 511 3.49 45.40 -23.39
N ALA A 512 3.89 44.71 -24.47
CA ALA A 512 5.22 44.08 -24.55
C ALA A 512 6.34 45.13 -24.62
N ALA A 513 6.11 46.22 -25.34
CA ALA A 513 7.06 47.34 -25.43
C ALA A 513 7.19 48.09 -24.09
N GLU A 514 6.07 48.34 -23.41
CA GLU A 514 6.03 49.00 -22.10
C GLU A 514 6.72 48.16 -21.01
N LEU A 515 6.53 46.84 -21.02
CA LEU A 515 7.17 45.93 -20.06
C LEU A 515 8.60 45.52 -20.46
N GLY A 516 9.08 45.95 -21.62
CA GLY A 516 10.43 45.63 -22.12
C GLY A 516 10.66 44.14 -22.36
N CYS A 517 9.63 43.40 -22.82
CA CYS A 517 9.69 41.96 -23.04
C CYS A 517 9.30 41.56 -24.46
N SER A 518 9.61 40.32 -24.86
CA SER A 518 9.17 39.80 -26.16
C SER A 518 7.67 39.45 -26.12
N ARG A 519 7.02 39.56 -27.29
CA ARG A 519 5.59 39.24 -27.43
C ARG A 519 5.25 37.80 -27.08
N SER A 520 6.17 36.86 -27.30
CA SER A 520 5.96 35.44 -26.95
C SER A 520 5.86 35.25 -25.44
N ILE A 521 6.76 35.89 -24.68
CA ILE A 521 6.79 35.81 -23.22
C ILE A 521 5.54 36.49 -22.63
N LEU A 522 5.15 37.65 -23.15
CA LEU A 522 3.94 38.33 -22.69
C LEU A 522 2.67 37.51 -22.99
N ARG A 523 2.60 36.84 -24.14
CA ARG A 523 1.44 36.01 -24.48
C ARG A 523 1.31 34.81 -23.56
N GLU A 524 2.43 34.20 -23.19
CA GLU A 524 2.46 33.10 -22.21
C GLU A 524 1.99 33.58 -20.83
N ALA A 525 2.45 34.75 -20.38
CA ALA A 525 1.99 35.37 -19.13
C ALA A 525 0.48 35.71 -19.15
N ILE A 526 -0.03 36.24 -20.27
CA ILE A 526 -1.46 36.55 -20.43
C ILE A 526 -2.30 35.26 -20.42
N GLN A 527 -1.86 34.19 -21.07
CA GLN A 527 -2.56 32.90 -21.03
C GLN A 527 -2.62 32.33 -19.62
N LYS A 528 -1.53 32.46 -18.86
CA LYS A 528 -1.50 32.06 -17.45
C LYS A 528 -2.48 32.86 -16.60
N LEU A 529 -2.51 34.19 -16.76
CA LEU A 529 -3.47 35.06 -16.08
C LEU A 529 -4.94 34.82 -16.47
N ILE A 530 -5.19 34.34 -17.70
CA ILE A 530 -6.52 33.86 -18.12
C ILE A 530 -6.87 32.54 -17.41
N GLY A 531 -5.89 31.63 -17.29
CA GLY A 531 -6.04 30.39 -16.51
C GLY A 531 -6.27 30.64 -15.01
N GLU A 532 -5.63 31.67 -14.45
CA GLU A 532 -5.83 32.13 -13.06
C GLU A 532 -7.16 32.88 -12.87
N GLY A 533 -7.93 33.10 -13.93
CA GLY A 533 -9.22 33.78 -13.86
C GLY A 533 -9.15 35.30 -13.63
N VAL A 534 -7.95 35.88 -13.63
CA VAL A 534 -7.70 37.32 -13.47
C VAL A 534 -8.08 38.09 -14.74
N LEU A 535 -7.82 37.48 -15.91
CA LEU A 535 -8.08 38.06 -17.24
C LEU A 535 -9.05 37.22 -18.07
N ALA A 536 -9.74 37.84 -19.02
CA ALA A 536 -10.58 37.17 -20.01
C ALA A 536 -10.26 37.68 -21.43
N SER A 537 -10.07 36.77 -22.38
CA SER A 537 -9.87 37.12 -23.79
C SER A 537 -11.18 37.06 -24.56
N ARG A 538 -11.54 38.12 -25.30
CA ARG A 538 -12.69 38.14 -26.20
C ARG A 538 -12.22 38.09 -27.64
N ARG A 539 -12.75 37.15 -28.45
CA ARG A 539 -12.43 37.02 -29.89
C ARG A 539 -12.66 38.36 -30.60
N GLY A 540 -11.60 38.94 -31.18
CA GLY A 540 -11.64 40.23 -31.87
C GLY A 540 -11.70 41.47 -30.98
N GLY A 541 -11.84 41.33 -29.66
CA GLY A 541 -12.06 42.42 -28.71
C GLY A 541 -10.89 42.76 -27.78
N GLY A 542 -9.89 41.88 -27.63
CA GLY A 542 -8.75 42.07 -26.71
C GLY A 542 -8.91 41.37 -25.36
N THR A 543 -8.02 41.68 -24.41
CA THR A 543 -7.96 41.06 -23.06
C THR A 543 -8.51 42.02 -22.00
N TYR A 544 -9.37 41.53 -21.10
CA TYR A 544 -10.11 42.32 -20.12
C TYR A 544 -9.91 41.80 -18.69
N LEU A 545 -10.01 42.68 -17.70
CA LEU A 545 -9.97 42.34 -16.27
C LEU A 545 -11.31 41.74 -15.80
N ARG A 546 -11.30 40.76 -14.89
CA ARG A 546 -12.52 40.10 -14.35
C ARG A 546 -12.96 40.68 -12.99
N TYR A 547 -14.26 40.65 -12.67
CA TYR A 547 -14.80 41.03 -11.35
C TYR A 547 -14.33 40.06 -10.26
N GLN A 548 -13.66 40.56 -9.22
CA GLN A 548 -13.40 39.82 -7.98
C GLN A 548 -14.56 40.05 -7.01
N THR A 549 -15.34 39.01 -6.72
CA THR A 549 -16.17 38.95 -5.51
C THR A 549 -15.26 38.38 -4.41
N GLU A 550 -15.19 38.99 -3.23
CA GLU A 550 -14.35 38.50 -2.11
C GLU A 550 -14.79 37.09 -1.65
N GLN A 551 -14.24 36.06 -2.30
CA GLN A 551 -14.35 34.63 -1.97
C GLN A 551 -13.25 34.23 -0.99
N TRP A 552 -13.24 34.75 0.23
CA TRP A 552 -12.23 34.33 1.21
C TRP A 552 -12.37 32.84 1.59
N SER A 553 -13.59 32.27 1.58
CA SER A 553 -13.85 30.89 1.98
C SER A 553 -13.67 29.85 0.87
N GLU A 554 -14.18 30.11 -0.34
CA GLU A 554 -14.22 29.08 -1.41
C GLU A 554 -12.84 28.72 -1.97
N GLN A 555 -11.92 29.68 -2.13
CA GLN A 555 -10.68 29.43 -2.88
C GLN A 555 -9.48 28.95 -2.04
N ARG A 556 -9.40 29.25 -0.73
CA ARG A 556 -8.20 28.96 0.07
C ARG A 556 -8.33 27.83 1.08
N ILE A 557 -9.51 27.64 1.68
CA ILE A 557 -9.76 26.54 2.64
C ILE A 557 -10.49 25.39 1.95
N VAL A 558 -11.52 25.72 1.18
CA VAL A 558 -12.40 24.74 0.53
C VAL A 558 -11.73 24.13 -0.70
N GLN A 559 -11.13 24.90 -1.60
CA GLN A 559 -10.59 24.38 -2.86
C GLN A 559 -9.53 23.26 -2.71
N PRO A 560 -8.52 23.36 -1.81
CA PRO A 560 -7.56 22.28 -1.60
C PRO A 560 -8.22 21.00 -1.09
N LEU A 561 -9.17 21.12 -0.15
CA LEU A 561 -9.94 20.00 0.38
C LEU A 561 -10.88 19.41 -0.65
N LYS A 562 -11.51 20.25 -1.49
CA LYS A 562 -12.38 19.82 -2.59
C LYS A 562 -11.60 18.99 -3.61
N THR A 563 -10.37 19.40 -3.91
CA THR A 563 -9.48 18.67 -4.83
C THR A 563 -9.06 17.32 -4.25
N LEU A 564 -8.84 17.24 -2.93
CA LEU A 564 -8.57 16.00 -2.22
C LEU A 564 -9.80 15.06 -2.25
N VAL A 565 -10.99 15.59 -1.95
CA VAL A 565 -12.27 14.84 -1.98
C VAL A 565 -12.61 14.34 -3.39
N GLU A 566 -12.31 15.10 -4.43
CA GLU A 566 -12.48 14.67 -5.83
C GLU A 566 -11.49 13.55 -6.24
N GLY A 567 -10.34 13.45 -5.57
CA GLY A 567 -9.28 12.46 -5.85
C GLY A 567 -9.43 11.12 -5.12
N ASP A 568 -10.02 11.10 -3.92
CA ASP A 568 -10.33 9.87 -3.16
C ASP A 568 -11.68 10.01 -2.42
N PRO A 569 -12.70 9.19 -2.77
CA PRO A 569 -14.00 9.19 -2.10
C PRO A 569 -13.96 8.97 -0.58
N ASN A 570 -12.90 8.35 -0.04
CA ASN A 570 -12.78 8.09 1.41
C ASN A 570 -12.54 9.36 2.23
N TYR A 571 -12.02 10.45 1.64
CA TYR A 571 -11.81 11.73 2.34
C TYR A 571 -13.12 12.37 2.85
N GLN A 572 -14.28 11.93 2.34
CA GLN A 572 -15.58 12.38 2.85
C GLN A 572 -15.80 11.96 4.31
N LEU A 573 -15.26 10.80 4.73
CA LEU A 573 -15.34 10.32 6.12
C LEU A 573 -14.44 11.14 7.05
N ASP A 574 -13.26 11.54 6.57
CA ASP A 574 -12.33 12.39 7.33
C ASP A 574 -12.92 13.77 7.61
N ILE A 575 -13.73 14.31 6.68
CA ILE A 575 -14.47 15.57 6.91
C ILE A 575 -15.53 15.38 8.00
N LEU A 576 -16.23 14.25 8.04
CA LEU A 576 -17.20 13.95 9.10
C LEU A 576 -16.50 13.76 10.47
N GLU A 577 -15.31 13.16 10.50
CA GLU A 577 -14.50 13.02 11.71
C GLU A 577 -13.98 14.38 12.23
N ALA A 578 -13.55 15.26 11.32
CA ALA A 578 -13.17 16.63 11.66
C ALA A 578 -14.36 17.42 12.23
N ARG A 579 -15.56 17.27 11.64
CA ARG A 579 -16.81 17.86 12.17
C ARG A 579 -17.14 17.36 13.56
N HIS A 580 -17.02 16.05 13.82
CA HIS A 580 -17.24 15.47 15.14
C HIS A 580 -16.35 16.12 16.22
N SER A 581 -15.11 16.45 15.87
CA SER A 581 -14.16 17.10 16.78
C SER A 581 -14.46 18.60 17.01
N ILE A 582 -14.94 19.29 15.98
CA ILE A 582 -15.11 20.75 15.99
C ILE A 582 -16.49 21.17 16.51
N GLU A 583 -17.56 20.53 16.05
CA GLU A 583 -18.93 20.92 16.36
C GLU A 583 -19.30 20.74 17.84
N GLY A 584 -18.73 19.75 18.52
CA GLY A 584 -18.87 19.61 19.97
C GLY A 584 -18.35 20.83 20.73
N SER A 585 -17.22 21.38 20.27
CA SER A 585 -16.65 22.61 20.85
C SER A 585 -17.47 23.84 20.45
N THR A 586 -17.98 23.89 19.22
CA THR A 586 -18.88 24.96 18.76
C THR A 586 -20.16 25.04 19.58
N ALA A 587 -20.81 23.89 19.85
CA ALA A 587 -22.00 23.81 20.70
C ALA A 587 -21.73 24.21 22.16
N TRP A 588 -20.56 23.81 22.69
CA TRP A 588 -20.12 24.23 24.03
C TRP A 588 -20.02 25.76 24.14
N TYR A 589 -19.36 26.41 23.17
CA TYR A 589 -19.24 27.88 23.15
C TYR A 589 -20.59 28.56 22.92
N ALA A 590 -21.46 27.98 22.09
CA ALA A 590 -22.80 28.50 21.85
C ALA A 590 -23.63 28.51 23.14
N ALA A 591 -23.63 27.43 23.92
CA ALA A 591 -24.32 27.36 25.20
C ALA A 591 -23.82 28.42 26.21
N MET A 592 -22.52 28.73 26.21
CA MET A 592 -21.96 29.73 27.12
C MET A 592 -22.17 31.18 26.69
N ARG A 593 -22.28 31.43 25.38
CA ARG A 593 -22.16 32.78 24.81
C ARG A 593 -23.41 33.27 24.08
N ALA A 594 -24.39 32.40 23.83
CA ALA A 594 -25.60 32.76 23.11
C ALA A 594 -26.36 33.89 23.82
N THR A 595 -26.59 34.98 23.08
CA THR A 595 -27.44 36.08 23.51
C THR A 595 -28.92 35.68 23.42
N GLN A 596 -29.80 36.48 24.00
CA GLN A 596 -31.25 36.25 23.88
C GLN A 596 -31.71 36.25 22.40
N ALA A 597 -31.13 37.11 21.57
CA ALA A 597 -31.38 37.14 20.13
C ALA A 597 -30.88 35.87 19.41
N ASP A 598 -29.72 35.33 19.82
CA ASP A 598 -29.20 34.07 19.28
C ASP A 598 -30.11 32.90 19.64
N LYS A 599 -30.64 32.87 20.87
CA LYS A 599 -31.59 31.84 21.34
C LYS A 599 -32.90 31.87 20.54
N GLU A 600 -33.45 33.06 20.31
CA GLU A 600 -34.65 33.23 19.47
C GLU A 600 -34.40 32.79 18.01
N LYS A 601 -33.22 33.09 17.47
CA LYS A 601 -32.81 32.66 16.13
C LYS A 601 -32.68 31.13 16.03
N LEU A 602 -32.08 30.49 17.03
CA LEU A 602 -31.94 29.04 17.10
C LEU A 602 -33.30 28.34 17.15
N ILE A 603 -34.23 28.85 17.94
CA ILE A 603 -35.62 28.34 17.98
C ILE A 603 -36.27 28.46 16.61
N ALA A 604 -36.17 29.62 15.95
CA ALA A 604 -36.74 29.83 14.63
C ALA A 604 -36.14 28.90 13.55
N CYS A 605 -34.83 28.63 13.60
CA CYS A 605 -34.17 27.69 12.69
C CYS A 605 -34.59 26.24 12.95
N PHE A 606 -34.77 25.84 14.20
CA PHE A 606 -35.28 24.51 14.55
C PHE A 606 -36.73 24.32 14.11
N ASP A 607 -37.60 25.29 14.39
CA ASP A 607 -39.01 25.27 13.95
C ASP A 607 -39.14 25.19 12.42
N ALA A 608 -38.23 25.82 11.68
CA ALA A 608 -38.17 25.69 10.23
C ALA A 608 -37.86 24.25 9.81
N THR A 609 -36.94 23.57 10.50
CA THR A 609 -36.60 22.16 10.26
C THR A 609 -37.81 21.24 10.51
N LEU A 610 -38.63 21.56 11.53
CA LEU A 610 -39.88 20.84 11.81
C LEU A 610 -40.99 21.11 10.79
N LYS A 611 -41.10 22.33 10.24
CA LYS A 611 -42.12 22.66 9.22
C LYS A 611 -41.90 21.92 7.91
N PHE A 612 -40.65 21.70 7.51
CA PHE A 612 -40.33 20.96 6.28
C PHE A 612 -40.51 19.43 6.43
N LYS A 613 -40.92 18.94 7.61
CA LYS A 613 -41.39 17.55 7.84
C LYS A 613 -42.60 17.15 6.98
N GLU A 614 -43.41 18.13 6.58
CA GLU A 614 -44.67 17.92 5.85
C GLU A 614 -44.56 18.26 4.35
N SER A 615 -43.39 18.69 3.86
CA SER A 615 -43.19 18.99 2.44
C SER A 615 -42.58 17.81 1.69
N ASP A 616 -43.06 17.54 0.46
CA ASP A 616 -42.55 16.52 -0.47
C ASP A 616 -41.12 16.81 -1.00
N ASP A 617 -40.39 17.78 -0.44
CA ASP A 617 -39.08 18.22 -0.93
C ASP A 617 -37.96 18.03 0.13
N PRO A 618 -37.20 16.91 0.06
CA PRO A 618 -36.09 16.61 0.97
C PRO A 618 -34.96 17.65 0.96
N ASP A 619 -34.83 18.43 -0.11
CA ASP A 619 -33.78 19.46 -0.21
C ASP A 619 -34.03 20.63 0.72
N LEU A 620 -35.30 20.98 0.93
CA LEU A 620 -35.67 22.05 1.86
C LEU A 620 -35.39 21.66 3.32
N ALA A 621 -35.64 20.41 3.69
CA ALA A 621 -35.32 19.88 5.01
C ALA A 621 -33.80 19.85 5.26
N ALA A 622 -33.01 19.38 4.28
CA ALA A 622 -31.55 19.37 4.37
C ALA A 622 -30.94 20.78 4.46
N GLN A 623 -31.52 21.76 3.75
CA GLN A 623 -31.09 23.16 3.84
C GLN A 623 -31.46 23.80 5.18
N ALA A 624 -32.62 23.46 5.76
CA ALA A 624 -33.04 23.95 7.07
C ALA A 624 -32.09 23.47 8.18
N ASP A 625 -31.68 22.20 8.14
CA ASP A 625 -30.68 21.62 9.04
C ASP A 625 -29.33 22.36 8.97
N VAL A 626 -28.81 22.65 7.77
CA VAL A 626 -27.58 23.44 7.62
C VAL A 626 -27.70 24.81 8.27
N ARG A 627 -28.84 25.49 8.10
CA ARG A 627 -29.08 26.79 8.74
C ARG A 627 -29.11 26.70 10.26
N PHE A 628 -29.66 25.62 10.81
CA PHE A 628 -29.66 25.38 12.26
C PHE A 628 -28.24 25.22 12.80
N HIS A 629 -27.40 24.40 12.18
CA HIS A 629 -25.99 24.24 12.59
C HIS A 629 -25.15 25.50 12.43
N LEU A 630 -25.36 26.27 11.35
CA LEU A 630 -24.69 27.57 11.18
C LEU A 630 -25.15 28.59 12.22
N ALA A 631 -26.41 28.58 12.63
CA ALA A 631 -26.90 29.42 13.73
C ALA A 631 -26.24 29.06 15.07
N ILE A 632 -25.95 27.78 15.33
CA ILE A 632 -25.16 27.35 16.50
C ILE A 632 -23.72 27.90 16.41
N ALA A 633 -23.10 27.84 15.22
CA ALA A 633 -21.77 28.38 15.01
C ALA A 633 -21.71 29.91 15.18
N GLU A 634 -22.75 30.64 14.76
CA GLU A 634 -22.88 32.08 14.99
C GLU A 634 -23.05 32.39 16.49
N ALA A 635 -23.90 31.63 17.19
CA ALA A 635 -24.13 31.77 18.63
C ALA A 635 -22.87 31.49 19.49
N SER A 636 -21.85 30.82 18.93
CA SER A 636 -20.55 30.63 19.58
C SER A 636 -19.72 31.92 19.68
N HIS A 637 -20.08 32.96 18.92
CA HIS A 637 -19.35 34.22 18.78
C HIS A 637 -17.85 34.01 18.46
N ASN A 638 -17.53 32.96 17.71
CA ASN A 638 -16.18 32.64 17.27
C ASN A 638 -16.12 32.63 15.74
N ILE A 639 -15.53 33.69 15.17
CA ILE A 639 -15.43 33.90 13.72
C ILE A 639 -14.68 32.75 13.04
N VAL A 640 -13.65 32.18 13.67
CA VAL A 640 -12.89 31.06 13.10
C VAL A 640 -13.78 29.83 13.00
N LEU A 641 -14.49 29.46 14.08
CA LEU A 641 -15.41 28.32 14.07
C LEU A 641 -16.53 28.52 13.04
N LEU A 642 -17.09 29.72 12.93
CA LEU A 642 -18.11 30.03 11.94
C LEU A 642 -17.61 29.84 10.50
N GLN A 643 -16.42 30.35 10.17
CA GLN A 643 -15.86 30.24 8.82
C GLN A 643 -15.46 28.81 8.48
N THR A 644 -14.89 28.07 9.45
CA THR A 644 -14.59 26.64 9.30
C THR A 644 -15.86 25.83 9.07
N MET A 645 -16.92 26.09 9.83
CA MET A 645 -18.22 25.42 9.69
C MET A 645 -18.88 25.71 8.33
N ARG A 646 -18.81 26.94 7.83
CA ARG A 646 -19.27 27.28 6.46
C ARG A 646 -18.50 26.48 5.41
N GLY A 647 -17.17 26.44 5.52
CA GLY A 647 -16.34 25.65 4.59
C GLY A 647 -16.66 24.15 4.59
N PHE A 648 -16.92 23.55 5.76
CA PHE A 648 -17.37 22.15 5.82
C PHE A 648 -18.74 21.92 5.20
N PHE A 649 -19.70 22.82 5.42
CA PHE A 649 -21.02 22.69 4.80
C PHE A 649 -20.97 22.88 3.28
N ASP A 650 -20.16 23.80 2.77
CA ASP A 650 -19.97 24.01 1.33
C ASP A 650 -19.34 22.77 0.67
N LEU A 651 -18.33 22.16 1.31
CA LEU A 651 -17.71 20.91 0.85
C LEU A 651 -18.73 19.76 0.80
N LEU A 652 -19.52 19.60 1.86
CA LEU A 652 -20.53 18.54 1.96
C LEU A 652 -21.71 18.74 1.00
N GLN A 653 -22.07 19.99 0.71
CA GLN A 653 -23.14 20.30 -0.24
C GLN A 653 -22.77 19.87 -1.67
N SER A 654 -21.48 19.90 -2.03
CA SER A 654 -21.05 19.47 -3.36
C SER A 654 -20.85 17.95 -3.52
N SER A 655 -20.65 17.20 -2.42
CA SER A 655 -20.20 15.80 -2.47
C SER A 655 -21.16 14.78 -1.81
N VAL A 656 -22.04 15.20 -0.88
CA VAL A 656 -22.87 14.30 -0.03
C VAL A 656 -24.38 14.62 -0.14
N LEU A 657 -24.77 15.41 -1.14
CA LEU A 657 -26.17 15.83 -1.38
C LEU A 657 -27.14 14.63 -1.38
N HIS A 658 -26.80 13.57 -2.11
CA HIS A 658 -27.66 12.38 -2.24
C HIS A 658 -27.81 11.59 -0.94
N SER A 659 -26.73 11.37 -0.18
CA SER A 659 -26.78 10.60 1.06
C SER A 659 -27.56 11.34 2.15
N ARG A 660 -27.43 12.69 2.22
CA ARG A 660 -28.18 13.51 3.18
C ARG A 660 -29.66 13.60 2.81
N GLN A 661 -30.01 13.90 1.56
CA GLN A 661 -31.41 13.89 1.09
C GLN A 661 -32.12 12.60 1.53
N ARG A 662 -31.45 11.46 1.40
CA ARG A 662 -32.01 10.14 1.72
C ARG A 662 -32.29 9.94 3.21
N MET A 663 -31.49 10.52 4.11
CA MET A 663 -31.76 10.49 5.56
C MET A 663 -33.10 11.15 5.90
N TYR A 664 -33.44 12.21 5.18
CA TYR A 664 -34.69 12.94 5.31
C TYR A 664 -35.88 12.22 4.62
N THR A 665 -35.62 11.25 3.74
CA THR A 665 -36.67 10.41 3.13
C THR A 665 -37.07 9.18 3.96
N VAL A 666 -36.25 8.76 4.93
CA VAL A 666 -36.53 7.59 5.76
C VAL A 666 -37.16 8.04 7.09
N PRO A 667 -38.46 7.76 7.34
CA PRO A 667 -39.18 8.34 8.47
C PRO A 667 -38.55 8.05 9.84
N ALA A 668 -38.01 6.84 10.03
CA ALA A 668 -37.37 6.44 11.29
C ALA A 668 -36.04 7.19 11.54
N ILE A 669 -35.24 7.39 10.49
CA ILE A 669 -33.96 8.10 10.60
C ILE A 669 -34.21 9.58 10.90
N PHE A 670 -35.15 10.20 10.17
CA PHE A 670 -35.53 11.59 10.36
C PHE A 670 -36.09 11.88 11.76
N ALA A 671 -36.94 10.99 12.28
CA ALA A 671 -37.47 11.12 13.65
C ALA A 671 -36.35 11.14 14.70
N GLY A 672 -35.36 10.24 14.57
CA GLY A 672 -34.18 10.21 15.45
C GLY A 672 -33.29 11.46 15.32
N LEU A 673 -33.13 12.02 14.11
CA LEU A 673 -32.38 13.26 13.92
C LEU A 673 -33.07 14.45 14.59
N THR A 674 -34.40 14.51 14.50
CA THR A 674 -35.21 15.59 15.09
C THR A 674 -35.13 15.57 16.62
N GLU A 675 -35.20 14.38 17.23
CA GLU A 675 -35.07 14.22 18.69
C GLU A 675 -33.70 14.69 19.19
N GLN A 676 -32.64 14.36 18.46
CA GLN A 676 -31.27 14.79 18.78
C GLN A 676 -31.06 16.30 18.61
N HIS A 677 -31.68 16.91 17.59
CA HIS A 677 -31.64 18.36 17.40
C HIS A 677 -32.39 19.11 18.52
N ASP A 678 -33.53 18.60 18.98
CA ASP A 678 -34.23 19.17 20.14
C ASP A 678 -33.37 19.09 21.40
N GLU A 679 -32.77 17.94 21.69
CA GLU A 679 -31.89 17.80 22.87
C GLU A 679 -30.73 18.82 22.84
N LEU A 680 -30.11 19.00 21.67
CA LEU A 680 -29.05 19.98 21.47
C LEU A 680 -29.54 21.42 21.67
N LEU A 681 -30.70 21.77 21.11
CA LEU A 681 -31.32 23.08 21.30
C LEU A 681 -31.60 23.36 22.79
N GLN A 682 -32.25 22.42 23.48
CA GLN A 682 -32.58 22.57 24.90
C GLN A 682 -31.33 22.77 25.76
N ALA A 683 -30.23 22.06 25.46
CA ALA A 683 -28.97 22.21 26.16
C ALA A 683 -28.35 23.61 25.99
N ILE A 684 -28.41 24.17 24.76
CA ILE A 684 -27.94 25.54 24.48
C ILE A 684 -28.84 26.58 25.15
N LEU A 685 -30.15 26.42 25.11
CA LEU A 685 -31.11 27.34 25.74
C LEU A 685 -30.92 27.39 27.27
N ALA A 686 -30.67 26.23 27.89
CA ALA A 686 -30.38 26.08 29.31
C ALA A 686 -29.00 26.63 29.73
N GLY A 687 -28.12 26.93 28.76
CA GLY A 687 -26.74 27.37 29.03
C GLY A 687 -25.83 26.26 29.57
N ASP A 688 -26.20 24.98 29.39
CA ASP A 688 -25.42 23.83 29.86
C ASP A 688 -24.42 23.40 28.79
N ALA A 689 -23.20 23.92 28.90
CA ALA A 689 -22.15 23.73 27.90
C ALA A 689 -21.71 22.27 27.74
N GLU A 690 -21.68 21.50 28.83
CA GLU A 690 -21.28 20.08 28.80
C GLU A 690 -22.37 19.19 28.23
N ARG A 691 -23.64 19.51 28.51
CA ARG A 691 -24.78 18.84 27.88
C ARG A 691 -24.84 19.16 26.39
N ALA A 692 -24.62 20.42 26.00
CA ALA A 692 -24.63 20.83 24.59
C ALA A 692 -23.51 20.14 23.79
N ARG A 693 -22.30 20.05 24.35
CA ARG A 693 -21.17 19.31 23.74
C ARG A 693 -21.50 17.84 23.51
N ARG A 694 -22.03 17.16 24.53
CA ARG A 694 -22.39 15.73 24.45
C ARG A 694 -23.52 15.46 23.47
N ALA A 695 -24.56 16.30 23.46
CA ALA A 695 -25.67 16.20 22.52
C ALA A 695 -25.17 16.36 21.07
N ALA A 696 -24.29 17.33 20.80
CA ALA A 696 -23.70 17.53 19.48
C ALA A 696 -22.81 16.34 19.03
N GLN A 697 -21.98 15.80 19.94
CA GLN A 697 -21.15 14.61 19.64
C GLN A 697 -22.01 13.37 19.35
N SER A 698 -23.05 13.13 20.17
CA SER A 698 -23.99 12.02 19.98
C SER A 698 -24.73 12.13 18.64
N HIS A 699 -25.21 13.34 18.31
CA HIS A 699 -25.86 13.62 17.03
C HIS A 699 -24.96 13.28 15.84
N LEU A 700 -23.71 13.75 15.86
CA LEU A 700 -22.77 13.51 14.76
C LEU A 700 -22.33 12.05 14.67
N GLY A 701 -22.19 11.36 15.80
CA GLY A 701 -21.93 9.91 15.82
C GLY A 701 -23.06 9.11 15.14
N TYR A 702 -24.31 9.49 15.40
CA TYR A 702 -25.48 8.89 14.77
C TYR A 702 -25.54 9.18 13.26
N VAL A 703 -25.28 10.44 12.85
CA VAL A 703 -25.20 10.82 11.42
C VAL A 703 -24.10 10.04 10.71
N HIS A 704 -22.89 9.95 11.28
CA HIS A 704 -21.77 9.21 10.69
C HIS A 704 -22.11 7.73 10.48
N ALA A 705 -22.63 7.06 11.51
CA ALA A 705 -23.01 5.64 11.43
C ALA A 705 -24.08 5.39 10.36
N THR A 706 -25.04 6.31 10.25
CA THR A 706 -26.14 6.20 9.29
C THR A 706 -25.66 6.45 7.85
N ILE A 707 -24.80 7.46 7.59
CA ILE A 707 -24.20 7.68 6.25
C ILE A 707 -23.39 6.46 5.84
N LYS A 708 -22.54 5.96 6.73
CA LYS A 708 -21.71 4.78 6.48
C LYS A 708 -22.55 3.55 6.13
N THR A 709 -23.63 3.31 6.88
CA THR A 709 -24.55 2.18 6.60
C THR A 709 -25.22 2.34 5.22
N LEU A 710 -25.69 3.55 4.88
CA LEU A 710 -26.30 3.82 3.58
C LEU A 710 -25.30 3.69 2.42
N GLN A 711 -24.04 4.09 2.62
CA GLN A 711 -22.95 3.95 1.64
C GLN A 711 -22.45 2.50 1.51
N GLU A 712 -22.36 1.74 2.60
CA GLU A 712 -22.02 0.31 2.54
C GLU A 712 -23.14 -0.50 1.87
N ASP A 713 -24.39 -0.09 2.06
CA ASP A 713 -25.54 -0.61 1.30
C ASP A 713 -25.49 -0.19 -0.17
N GLU A 714 -24.72 0.85 -0.52
CA GLU A 714 -24.50 1.37 -1.89
C GLU A 714 -23.32 0.72 -2.60
N ALA A 715 -22.18 0.54 -1.92
CA ALA A 715 -21.06 -0.26 -2.40
C ALA A 715 -21.41 -1.75 -2.60
N ARG A 716 -22.55 -2.20 -2.07
CA ARG A 716 -23.15 -3.52 -2.34
C ARG A 716 -24.05 -3.54 -3.59
N GLN A 717 -24.20 -2.44 -4.34
CA GLN A 717 -25.21 -2.31 -5.39
C GLN A 717 -24.77 -2.75 -6.79
N ALA A 718 -23.47 -2.85 -7.10
CA ALA A 718 -23.04 -3.38 -8.39
C ALA A 718 -22.64 -4.87 -8.26
N PRO A 719 -23.25 -5.79 -9.05
CA PRO A 719 -22.84 -7.20 -9.08
C PRO A 719 -21.33 -7.44 -9.31
N THR A 720 -20.65 -6.48 -9.95
CA THR A 720 -19.21 -6.54 -10.28
C THR A 720 -18.28 -6.37 -9.07
N ASP A 721 -18.74 -5.71 -8.00
CA ASP A 721 -17.90 -5.38 -6.84
C ASP A 721 -17.58 -6.61 -6.00
N TYR A 722 -18.44 -7.64 -6.06
CA TYR A 722 -18.23 -8.91 -5.39
C TYR A 722 -16.92 -9.59 -5.79
N ARG A 723 -16.42 -9.39 -7.02
CA ARG A 723 -15.12 -9.97 -7.43
C ARG A 723 -13.97 -9.39 -6.60
N ALA A 724 -13.89 -8.06 -6.51
CA ALA A 724 -12.82 -7.39 -5.77
C ALA A 724 -12.94 -7.65 -4.26
N ALA A 725 -14.17 -7.77 -3.75
CA ALA A 725 -14.39 -8.15 -2.35
C ALA A 725 -13.93 -9.60 -2.08
N ALA A 726 -14.27 -10.55 -2.97
CA ALA A 726 -13.83 -11.94 -2.86
C ALA A 726 -12.30 -12.08 -2.95
N GLU A 727 -11.63 -11.26 -3.77
CA GLU A 727 -10.16 -11.21 -3.88
C GLU A 727 -9.47 -10.84 -2.56
N ARG A 728 -10.09 -9.99 -1.75
CA ARG A 728 -9.55 -9.57 -0.44
C ARG A 728 -9.78 -10.59 0.68
N ILE A 729 -10.84 -11.39 0.57
CA ILE A 729 -11.27 -12.33 1.62
C ILE A 729 -10.64 -13.70 1.43
N LEU A 730 -10.58 -14.17 0.17
CA LEU A 730 -10.13 -15.52 -0.13
C LEU A 730 -8.60 -15.61 -0.18
N PRO A 731 -8.01 -16.68 0.38
CA PRO A 731 -6.61 -17.01 0.11
C PRO A 731 -6.33 -17.11 -1.41
N PRO A 732 -5.16 -16.65 -1.90
CA PRO A 732 -4.85 -16.62 -3.33
C PRO A 732 -5.06 -17.95 -4.06
N PHE A 733 -4.81 -19.10 -3.43
CA PHE A 733 -5.00 -20.42 -4.04
C PHE A 733 -6.46 -20.68 -4.42
N LEU A 734 -7.42 -20.20 -3.62
CA LEU A 734 -8.85 -20.30 -3.90
C LEU A 734 -9.31 -19.23 -4.87
N PHE A 735 -8.89 -17.98 -4.66
CA PHE A 735 -9.27 -16.88 -5.54
C PHE A 735 -8.80 -17.12 -6.97
N HIS A 736 -7.54 -17.51 -7.16
CA HIS A 736 -7.02 -17.79 -8.50
C HIS A 736 -7.65 -19.03 -9.14
N TYR A 737 -8.05 -20.03 -8.35
CA TYR A 737 -8.75 -21.20 -8.87
C TYR A 737 -10.15 -20.87 -9.41
N ILE A 738 -10.87 -19.93 -8.79
CA ILE A 738 -12.18 -19.47 -9.30
C ILE A 738 -12.03 -18.50 -10.45
N ASP A 739 -11.12 -17.55 -10.33
CA ASP A 739 -10.97 -16.45 -11.27
C ASP A 739 -10.31 -16.92 -12.58
N GLY A 740 -9.39 -17.89 -12.49
CA GLY A 740 -8.59 -18.37 -13.60
C GLY A 740 -9.35 -19.13 -14.70
N GLY A 741 -8.75 -19.12 -15.89
CA GLY A 741 -9.15 -19.86 -17.09
C GLY A 741 -8.05 -20.79 -17.60
N ALA A 742 -8.25 -21.35 -18.79
CA ALA A 742 -7.26 -22.18 -19.47
C ALA A 742 -6.24 -21.35 -20.25
N TYR A 743 -5.02 -21.87 -20.39
CA TYR A 743 -3.91 -21.30 -21.16
C TYR A 743 -3.68 -19.80 -20.88
N ALA A 744 -3.88 -18.95 -21.90
CA ALA A 744 -3.67 -17.50 -21.85
C ALA A 744 -4.96 -16.73 -21.51
N GLU A 745 -6.05 -17.46 -21.24
CA GLU A 745 -7.34 -16.93 -20.79
C GLU A 745 -8.05 -16.04 -21.83
N HIS A 746 -7.78 -16.25 -23.12
CA HIS A 746 -8.41 -15.49 -24.21
C HIS A 746 -9.93 -15.72 -24.26
N THR A 747 -10.39 -16.97 -24.20
CA THR A 747 -11.80 -17.33 -24.19
C THR A 747 -12.50 -16.83 -22.92
N LEU A 748 -11.83 -16.87 -21.76
CA LEU A 748 -12.36 -16.29 -20.52
C LEU A 748 -12.68 -14.79 -20.69
N LYS A 749 -11.75 -14.04 -21.29
CA LYS A 749 -11.92 -12.61 -21.56
C LYS A 749 -13.00 -12.36 -22.62
N ARG A 750 -12.97 -13.09 -23.73
CA ARG A 750 -13.96 -12.99 -24.82
C ARG A 750 -15.39 -13.24 -24.34
N ASN A 751 -15.62 -14.18 -23.42
CA ASN A 751 -16.95 -14.42 -22.85
C ASN A 751 -17.62 -13.16 -22.27
N VAL A 752 -16.83 -12.26 -21.69
CA VAL A 752 -17.34 -11.00 -21.13
C VAL A 752 -17.39 -9.92 -22.20
N GLU A 753 -16.33 -9.78 -23.00
CA GLU A 753 -16.21 -8.73 -24.02
C GLU A 753 -17.24 -8.87 -25.13
N ASP A 754 -17.44 -10.08 -25.67
CA ASP A 754 -18.40 -10.33 -26.74
C ASP A 754 -19.84 -10.09 -26.26
N LEU A 755 -20.15 -10.49 -25.02
CA LEU A 755 -21.47 -10.26 -24.43
C LEU A 755 -21.73 -8.77 -24.18
N ALA A 756 -20.71 -8.03 -23.73
CA ALA A 756 -20.80 -6.58 -23.50
C ALA A 756 -21.07 -5.80 -24.80
N GLN A 757 -20.61 -6.31 -25.95
CA GLN A 757 -20.84 -5.72 -27.28
C GLN A 757 -22.27 -5.94 -27.80
N VAL A 758 -23.06 -6.83 -27.20
CA VAL A 758 -24.46 -7.07 -27.61
C VAL A 758 -25.31 -5.84 -27.29
N ALA A 759 -25.74 -5.13 -28.33
CA ALA A 759 -26.54 -3.92 -28.22
C ALA A 759 -28.05 -4.22 -28.29
N LEU A 760 -28.80 -3.71 -27.31
CA LEU A 760 -30.26 -3.79 -27.26
C LEU A 760 -30.90 -2.53 -27.86
N LYS A 761 -32.02 -2.71 -28.58
CA LYS A 761 -32.86 -1.61 -29.10
C LYS A 761 -33.75 -1.09 -27.97
N GLN A 762 -33.56 0.17 -27.62
CA GLN A 762 -34.49 0.87 -26.72
C GLN A 762 -35.85 1.07 -27.40
N ARG A 763 -36.95 0.84 -26.67
CA ARG A 763 -38.32 1.09 -27.13
C ARG A 763 -39.06 1.90 -26.07
N VAL A 764 -39.33 3.17 -26.39
CA VAL A 764 -40.00 4.12 -25.50
C VAL A 764 -41.53 4.06 -25.66
N LEU A 765 -42.26 4.64 -24.71
CA LEU A 765 -43.73 4.80 -24.74
C LEU A 765 -44.53 3.47 -24.81
N LYS A 766 -43.96 2.36 -24.31
CA LYS A 766 -44.72 1.14 -24.04
C LYS A 766 -45.21 1.13 -22.60
N ASN A 767 -46.44 0.67 -22.37
CA ASN A 767 -46.96 0.51 -21.01
C ASN A 767 -46.30 -0.70 -20.31
N MET A 768 -45.44 -0.43 -19.31
CA MET A 768 -44.66 -1.43 -18.57
C MET A 768 -45.13 -1.67 -17.13
N SER A 769 -46.35 -1.26 -16.77
CA SER A 769 -46.83 -1.34 -15.37
C SER A 769 -47.00 -2.77 -14.83
N ALA A 770 -47.14 -3.77 -15.71
CA ALA A 770 -47.37 -5.17 -15.35
C ALA A 770 -46.33 -6.10 -16.01
N LEU A 771 -45.05 -5.86 -15.72
CA LEU A 771 -43.95 -6.69 -16.22
C LEU A 771 -43.69 -7.90 -15.33
N SER A 772 -43.52 -9.07 -15.95
CA SER A 772 -43.18 -10.32 -15.27
C SER A 772 -41.84 -10.89 -15.75
N LEU A 773 -41.06 -11.39 -14.79
CA LEU A 773 -39.85 -12.17 -15.05
C LEU A 773 -40.10 -13.68 -15.04
N GLU A 774 -41.31 -14.11 -14.65
CA GLU A 774 -41.65 -15.52 -14.51
C GLU A 774 -41.49 -16.24 -15.85
N THR A 775 -40.90 -17.43 -15.81
CA THR A 775 -40.79 -18.31 -16.98
C THR A 775 -41.05 -19.76 -16.58
N ARG A 776 -41.42 -20.60 -17.55
CA ARG A 776 -41.54 -22.04 -17.37
C ARG A 776 -40.39 -22.73 -18.08
N LEU A 777 -39.74 -23.66 -17.39
CA LEU A 777 -38.66 -24.46 -17.93
C LEU A 777 -38.85 -25.91 -17.48
N PHE A 778 -38.86 -26.84 -18.44
CA PHE A 778 -39.25 -28.22 -18.19
C PHE A 778 -40.60 -28.29 -17.45
N ASN A 779 -40.64 -28.94 -16.29
CA ASN A 779 -41.85 -29.11 -15.47
C ASN A 779 -41.91 -28.12 -14.29
N GLU A 780 -41.13 -27.04 -14.30
CA GLU A 780 -41.03 -26.08 -13.20
C GLU A 780 -41.31 -24.64 -13.64
N THR A 781 -41.88 -23.85 -12.74
CA THR A 781 -42.00 -22.38 -12.87
C THR A 781 -40.84 -21.72 -12.12
N LEU A 782 -40.11 -20.84 -12.80
CA LEU A 782 -39.01 -20.06 -12.24
C LEU A 782 -39.46 -18.61 -12.09
N SER A 783 -39.08 -17.97 -10.98
CA SER A 783 -39.38 -16.55 -10.72
C SER A 783 -38.68 -15.59 -11.69
N MET A 784 -37.55 -16.02 -12.25
CA MET A 784 -36.77 -15.34 -13.28
C MET A 784 -35.98 -16.40 -14.08
N PRO A 785 -35.58 -16.14 -15.34
CA PRO A 785 -34.92 -17.11 -16.22
C PRO A 785 -33.43 -17.29 -15.87
N VAL A 786 -33.14 -17.56 -14.61
CA VAL A 786 -31.79 -17.71 -14.05
C VAL A 786 -31.74 -18.99 -13.22
N ALA A 787 -30.64 -19.70 -13.27
CA ALA A 787 -30.30 -20.80 -12.38
C ALA A 787 -28.87 -20.61 -11.83
N LEU A 788 -28.60 -21.12 -10.63
CA LEU A 788 -27.22 -21.21 -10.14
C LEU A 788 -26.56 -22.45 -10.76
N GLY A 789 -25.53 -22.22 -11.55
CA GLY A 789 -24.82 -23.27 -12.29
C GLY A 789 -23.90 -24.11 -11.41
N PRO A 790 -23.46 -25.27 -11.92
CA PRO A 790 -22.62 -26.20 -11.18
C PRO A 790 -21.21 -25.63 -11.00
N VAL A 791 -20.83 -25.43 -9.74
CA VAL A 791 -19.48 -25.04 -9.34
C VAL A 791 -19.00 -25.99 -8.26
N GLY A 792 -17.81 -26.56 -8.46
CA GLY A 792 -17.16 -27.41 -7.48
C GLY A 792 -16.58 -26.63 -6.30
N LEU A 793 -16.47 -27.30 -5.14
CA LEU A 793 -15.82 -26.77 -3.94
C LEU A 793 -16.48 -25.52 -3.34
N CYS A 794 -17.80 -25.33 -3.44
CA CYS A 794 -18.46 -24.14 -2.87
C CYS A 794 -18.21 -24.01 -1.36
N GLY A 795 -18.13 -25.14 -0.64
CA GLY A 795 -17.77 -25.22 0.78
C GLY A 795 -16.39 -24.70 1.16
N MET A 796 -15.50 -24.47 0.19
CA MET A 796 -14.19 -23.85 0.41
C MET A 796 -14.22 -22.32 0.27
N TYR A 797 -15.25 -21.73 -0.33
CA TYR A 797 -15.39 -20.26 -0.44
C TYR A 797 -16.22 -19.68 0.69
N ALA A 798 -17.19 -20.43 1.19
CA ALA A 798 -17.95 -20.14 2.40
C ALA A 798 -18.26 -21.44 3.13
N ARG A 799 -18.40 -21.39 4.45
CA ARG A 799 -18.68 -22.57 5.28
C ARG A 799 -19.92 -23.31 4.81
N ARG A 800 -19.78 -24.55 4.34
CA ARG A 800 -20.89 -25.34 3.72
C ARG A 800 -21.61 -24.56 2.60
N GLY A 801 -20.83 -23.89 1.75
CA GLY A 801 -21.31 -22.95 0.75
C GLY A 801 -22.34 -23.50 -0.25
N GLU A 802 -22.35 -24.79 -0.58
CA GLU A 802 -23.39 -25.39 -1.42
C GLU A 802 -24.78 -25.27 -0.77
N VAL A 803 -24.90 -25.55 0.53
CA VAL A 803 -26.15 -25.44 1.28
C VAL A 803 -26.63 -23.98 1.29
N GLN A 804 -25.72 -23.05 1.53
CA GLN A 804 -26.03 -21.61 1.54
C GLN A 804 -26.50 -21.11 0.17
N ALA A 805 -25.81 -21.50 -0.91
CA ALA A 805 -26.20 -21.12 -2.27
C ALA A 805 -27.55 -21.74 -2.68
N ALA A 806 -27.80 -23.00 -2.30
CA ALA A 806 -29.06 -23.68 -2.55
C ALA A 806 -30.23 -23.00 -1.84
N LYS A 807 -30.06 -22.60 -0.57
CA LYS A 807 -31.06 -21.82 0.18
C LYS A 807 -31.38 -20.48 -0.46
N ALA A 808 -30.35 -19.72 -0.84
CA ALA A 808 -30.53 -18.43 -1.53
C ALA A 808 -31.29 -18.59 -2.86
N ALA A 809 -30.95 -19.60 -3.66
CA ALA A 809 -31.65 -19.91 -4.90
C ALA A 809 -33.11 -20.29 -4.65
N ALA A 810 -33.36 -21.18 -3.68
CA ALA A 810 -34.69 -21.63 -3.30
C ALA A 810 -35.57 -20.47 -2.80
N ALA A 811 -35.04 -19.60 -1.94
CA ALA A 811 -35.73 -18.42 -1.44
C ALA A 811 -36.08 -17.44 -2.58
N LYS A 812 -35.27 -17.39 -3.64
CA LYS A 812 -35.54 -16.59 -4.83
C LYS A 812 -36.39 -17.29 -5.87
N GLY A 813 -36.83 -18.53 -5.66
CA GLY A 813 -37.66 -19.22 -6.64
C GLY A 813 -36.91 -19.63 -7.91
N ILE A 814 -35.58 -19.79 -7.85
CA ILE A 814 -34.75 -20.34 -8.95
C ILE A 814 -34.04 -21.65 -8.56
N PRO A 815 -33.68 -22.53 -9.52
CA PRO A 815 -33.00 -23.78 -9.21
C PRO A 815 -31.50 -23.58 -8.93
N PHE A 816 -30.96 -24.44 -8.07
CA PHE A 816 -29.53 -24.61 -7.82
C PHE A 816 -29.06 -25.91 -8.46
N THR A 817 -27.91 -25.89 -9.14
CA THR A 817 -27.31 -27.08 -9.75
C THR A 817 -26.13 -27.56 -8.91
N LEU A 818 -26.29 -28.67 -8.20
CA LEU A 818 -25.22 -29.27 -7.40
C LEU A 818 -24.19 -29.95 -8.31
N SER A 819 -22.91 -29.61 -8.15
CA SER A 819 -21.83 -30.29 -8.89
C SER A 819 -21.52 -31.66 -8.28
N THR A 820 -21.12 -32.62 -9.12
CA THR A 820 -20.54 -33.91 -8.66
C THR A 820 -19.41 -33.68 -7.64
N VAL A 821 -18.67 -32.58 -7.77
CA VAL A 821 -17.41 -32.32 -7.04
C VAL A 821 -17.61 -31.23 -5.97
N SER A 822 -18.73 -31.35 -5.27
CA SER A 822 -19.11 -30.50 -4.14
C SER A 822 -18.48 -30.97 -2.82
N VAL A 823 -18.30 -30.03 -1.90
CA VAL A 823 -17.91 -30.33 -0.51
C VAL A 823 -19.11 -30.91 0.26
N CYS A 824 -20.29 -30.33 0.08
CA CYS A 824 -21.52 -30.88 0.65
C CYS A 824 -22.11 -31.98 -0.25
N PRO A 825 -22.42 -33.18 0.28
CA PRO A 825 -23.05 -34.24 -0.48
C PRO A 825 -24.52 -33.93 -0.82
N ILE A 826 -25.09 -34.67 -1.78
CA ILE A 826 -26.52 -34.59 -2.16
C ILE A 826 -27.42 -34.64 -0.92
N GLU A 827 -27.14 -35.53 0.02
CA GLU A 827 -27.93 -35.80 1.23
C GLU A 827 -27.89 -34.65 2.24
N GLU A 828 -26.93 -33.73 2.12
CA GLU A 828 -26.88 -32.53 2.97
C GLU A 828 -27.59 -31.36 2.32
N VAL A 829 -27.47 -31.21 0.99
CA VAL A 829 -28.01 -30.07 0.26
C VAL A 829 -29.51 -30.22 0.01
N ALA A 830 -29.97 -31.39 -0.44
CA ALA A 830 -31.37 -31.60 -0.82
C ALA A 830 -32.36 -31.33 0.33
N PRO A 831 -32.13 -31.81 1.58
CA PRO A 831 -33.06 -31.55 2.68
C PRO A 831 -33.07 -30.10 3.18
N ALA A 832 -32.08 -29.29 2.78
CA ALA A 832 -31.95 -27.90 3.23
C ALA A 832 -32.82 -26.91 2.45
N ILE A 833 -33.51 -27.37 1.39
CA ILE A 833 -34.31 -26.55 0.48
C ILE A 833 -35.71 -27.16 0.28
N ASN A 834 -36.70 -26.29 0.05
CA ASN A 834 -38.10 -26.69 -0.14
C ASN A 834 -38.49 -26.81 -1.63
N ARG A 835 -37.50 -26.98 -2.52
CA ARG A 835 -37.70 -27.14 -3.97
C ARG A 835 -36.72 -28.17 -4.51
N PRO A 836 -37.00 -28.84 -5.63
CA PRO A 836 -36.01 -29.72 -6.24
C PRO A 836 -34.81 -28.91 -6.74
N MET A 837 -33.62 -29.50 -6.59
CA MET A 837 -32.37 -29.00 -7.18
C MET A 837 -32.05 -29.78 -8.45
N TRP A 838 -31.12 -29.25 -9.24
CA TRP A 838 -30.54 -29.97 -10.37
C TRP A 838 -29.23 -30.63 -9.93
N PHE A 839 -28.84 -31.70 -10.60
CA PHE A 839 -27.58 -32.39 -10.33
C PHE A 839 -26.72 -32.44 -11.59
N GLN A 840 -25.46 -32.06 -11.47
CA GLN A 840 -24.50 -32.12 -12.56
C GLN A 840 -23.60 -33.34 -12.42
N LEU A 841 -23.50 -34.13 -13.50
CA LEU A 841 -22.67 -35.33 -13.58
C LEU A 841 -21.51 -35.16 -14.57
N TYR A 842 -20.31 -35.62 -14.20
CA TYR A 842 -19.14 -35.69 -15.09
C TYR A 842 -19.04 -37.02 -15.80
N VAL A 843 -18.40 -37.01 -16.96
CA VAL A 843 -17.94 -38.20 -17.67
C VAL A 843 -16.81 -38.86 -16.89
N LEU A 844 -17.07 -40.03 -16.32
CA LEU A 844 -16.08 -40.80 -15.57
C LEU A 844 -16.02 -42.26 -16.08
N LYS A 845 -14.83 -42.85 -16.08
CA LYS A 845 -14.58 -44.27 -16.40
C LYS A 845 -15.29 -45.20 -15.41
N ASP A 846 -15.39 -44.77 -14.15
CA ASP A 846 -16.10 -45.53 -13.11
C ASP A 846 -17.62 -45.42 -13.30
N ARG A 847 -18.17 -46.35 -14.11
CA ARG A 847 -19.61 -46.52 -14.32
C ARG A 847 -20.35 -46.85 -13.04
N GLY A 848 -19.70 -47.49 -12.06
CA GLY A 848 -20.27 -47.79 -10.74
C GLY A 848 -20.54 -46.52 -9.95
N PHE A 849 -19.58 -45.60 -9.92
CA PHE A 849 -19.75 -44.27 -9.32
C PHE A 849 -20.86 -43.48 -10.01
N MET A 850 -20.87 -43.42 -11.35
CA MET A 850 -21.91 -42.68 -12.07
C MET A 850 -23.31 -43.22 -11.78
N ARG A 851 -23.48 -44.55 -11.80
CA ARG A 851 -24.73 -45.19 -11.40
C ARG A 851 -25.14 -44.82 -9.98
N ASN A 852 -24.22 -44.92 -9.02
CA ASN A 852 -24.49 -44.57 -7.62
C ASN A 852 -24.91 -43.09 -7.46
N ALA A 853 -24.22 -42.17 -8.13
CA ALA A 853 -24.55 -40.75 -8.10
C ALA A 853 -25.94 -40.47 -8.69
N LEU A 854 -26.30 -41.13 -9.80
CA LEU A 854 -27.63 -41.01 -10.42
C LEU A 854 -28.74 -41.55 -9.51
N GLU A 855 -28.55 -42.74 -8.93
CA GLU A 855 -29.52 -43.35 -8.01
C GLU A 855 -29.74 -42.47 -6.77
N ARG A 856 -28.66 -41.88 -6.21
CA ARG A 856 -28.74 -40.95 -5.06
C ARG A 856 -29.40 -39.63 -5.41
N ALA A 857 -29.05 -39.04 -6.56
CA ALA A 857 -29.68 -37.81 -7.03
C ALA A 857 -31.19 -38.00 -7.24
N LYS A 858 -31.58 -39.13 -7.84
CA LYS A 858 -32.98 -39.51 -8.03
C LYS A 858 -33.70 -39.71 -6.69
N ALA A 859 -33.08 -40.44 -5.76
CA ALA A 859 -33.63 -40.66 -4.42
C ALA A 859 -33.80 -39.36 -3.61
N ALA A 860 -32.92 -38.38 -3.82
CA ALA A 860 -33.00 -37.06 -3.20
C ALA A 860 -34.01 -36.12 -3.86
N GLY A 861 -34.69 -36.54 -4.93
CA GLY A 861 -35.69 -35.74 -5.62
C GLY A 861 -35.11 -34.64 -6.52
N CYS A 862 -33.87 -34.80 -7.00
CA CYS A 862 -33.33 -33.90 -8.02
C CYS A 862 -34.19 -33.96 -9.28
N SER A 863 -34.55 -32.81 -9.84
CA SER A 863 -35.49 -32.75 -10.98
C SER A 863 -34.82 -32.87 -12.34
N THR A 864 -33.59 -32.37 -12.49
CA THR A 864 -32.89 -32.29 -13.79
C THR A 864 -31.45 -32.78 -13.65
N LEU A 865 -31.01 -33.57 -14.63
CA LEU A 865 -29.62 -33.99 -14.78
C LEU A 865 -28.91 -33.09 -15.79
N VAL A 866 -27.82 -32.45 -15.37
CA VAL A 866 -26.94 -31.68 -16.25
C VAL A 866 -25.69 -32.51 -16.54
N PHE A 867 -25.56 -33.03 -17.75
CA PHE A 867 -24.45 -33.89 -18.14
C PHE A 867 -23.36 -33.08 -18.85
N THR A 868 -22.19 -32.96 -18.22
CA THR A 868 -21.08 -32.12 -18.73
C THR A 868 -20.18 -32.91 -19.67
N VAL A 869 -20.12 -32.53 -20.96
CA VAL A 869 -19.36 -33.23 -22.02
C VAL A 869 -18.07 -32.52 -22.44
N ASP A 870 -17.87 -31.26 -22.05
CA ASP A 870 -16.71 -30.43 -22.44
C ASP A 870 -15.43 -30.68 -21.61
N MET A 871 -15.42 -31.70 -20.76
CA MET A 871 -14.28 -32.04 -19.89
C MET A 871 -13.92 -33.53 -19.96
N PRO A 872 -13.57 -34.09 -21.15
CA PRO A 872 -13.00 -35.44 -21.25
C PRO A 872 -11.55 -35.51 -20.75
N THR A 873 -10.92 -34.35 -20.54
CA THR A 873 -9.62 -34.18 -19.90
C THR A 873 -9.61 -32.84 -19.17
N PRO A 874 -8.86 -32.67 -18.06
CA PRO A 874 -8.72 -31.37 -17.43
C PRO A 874 -8.02 -30.34 -18.35
N GLY A 875 -8.56 -29.13 -18.43
CA GLY A 875 -7.90 -28.00 -19.10
C GLY A 875 -6.60 -27.56 -18.42
N ALA A 876 -5.67 -27.00 -19.22
CA ALA A 876 -4.39 -26.50 -18.76
C ALA A 876 -4.53 -25.14 -18.04
N ARG A 877 -4.60 -25.15 -16.71
CA ARG A 877 -4.82 -23.95 -15.88
C ARG A 877 -3.54 -23.53 -15.14
N TYR A 878 -2.79 -22.59 -15.71
CA TYR A 878 -1.49 -22.19 -15.16
C TYR A 878 -1.58 -21.47 -13.81
N ARG A 879 -2.67 -20.71 -13.57
CA ARG A 879 -2.88 -20.04 -12.28
C ARG A 879 -2.96 -21.04 -11.12
N ASP A 880 -3.51 -22.23 -11.33
CA ASP A 880 -3.68 -23.24 -10.28
C ASP A 880 -2.34 -23.77 -9.77
N ALA A 881 -1.37 -23.97 -10.67
CA ALA A 881 -0.01 -24.38 -10.32
C ALA A 881 0.77 -23.24 -9.64
N HIS A 882 0.63 -22.00 -10.13
CA HIS A 882 1.32 -20.85 -9.56
C HIS A 882 0.78 -20.46 -8.17
N SER A 883 -0.53 -20.52 -7.97
CA SER A 883 -1.18 -20.16 -6.71
C SER A 883 -0.96 -21.18 -5.60
N GLY A 884 -0.52 -22.40 -5.93
CA GLY A 884 -0.39 -23.51 -4.98
C GLY A 884 -1.69 -24.27 -4.75
N MET A 885 -2.69 -24.11 -5.63
CA MET A 885 -3.85 -25.00 -5.68
C MET A 885 -3.45 -26.42 -6.14
N SER A 886 -2.47 -26.49 -7.05
CA SER A 886 -1.83 -27.72 -7.51
C SER A 886 -0.30 -27.52 -7.66
N GLY A 887 0.44 -28.57 -8.00
CA GLY A 887 1.88 -28.50 -8.25
C GLY A 887 2.77 -28.75 -7.02
N PRO A 888 4.11 -28.70 -7.18
CA PRO A 888 5.04 -29.00 -6.10
C PRO A 888 4.95 -27.96 -4.98
N ASN A 889 5.00 -28.42 -3.74
CA ASN A 889 4.87 -27.60 -2.52
C ASN A 889 3.49 -26.92 -2.34
N ALA A 890 2.44 -27.40 -3.02
CA ALA A 890 1.07 -26.88 -2.90
C ALA A 890 0.60 -26.77 -1.44
N ALA A 891 0.75 -27.86 -0.66
CA ALA A 891 0.36 -27.87 0.76
C ALA A 891 1.00 -26.72 1.55
N MET A 892 2.32 -26.51 1.43
CA MET A 892 3.03 -25.44 2.13
C MET A 892 2.55 -24.05 1.71
N ARG A 893 2.30 -23.83 0.41
CA ARG A 893 1.76 -22.55 -0.10
C ARG A 893 0.36 -22.29 0.44
N ARG A 894 -0.51 -23.29 0.48
CA ARG A 894 -1.87 -23.16 1.04
C ARG A 894 -1.84 -22.80 2.52
N TYR A 895 -0.96 -23.42 3.31
CA TYR A 895 -0.80 -23.09 4.73
C TYR A 895 -0.34 -21.64 4.93
N LEU A 896 0.69 -21.20 4.20
CA LEU A 896 1.19 -19.82 4.30
C LEU A 896 0.12 -18.79 3.92
N GLN A 897 -0.66 -19.07 2.87
CA GLN A 897 -1.74 -18.20 2.43
C GLN A 897 -2.94 -18.21 3.39
N ALA A 898 -3.25 -19.34 4.04
CA ALA A 898 -4.30 -19.38 5.05
C ALA A 898 -3.94 -18.53 6.27
N VAL A 899 -2.66 -18.51 6.68
CA VAL A 899 -2.19 -17.66 7.81
C VAL A 899 -2.40 -16.18 7.54
N THR A 900 -2.24 -15.72 6.30
CA THR A 900 -2.47 -14.30 5.94
C THR A 900 -3.94 -13.93 5.76
N HIS A 901 -4.86 -14.90 5.85
CA HIS A 901 -6.31 -14.70 5.69
C HIS A 901 -7.07 -15.24 6.91
N PRO A 902 -6.91 -14.63 8.10
CA PRO A 902 -7.37 -15.19 9.36
C PRO A 902 -8.89 -15.38 9.44
N GLN A 903 -9.67 -14.48 8.82
CA GLN A 903 -11.13 -14.58 8.78
C GLN A 903 -11.58 -15.86 8.04
N TRP A 904 -11.03 -16.10 6.85
CA TRP A 904 -11.32 -17.31 6.08
C TRP A 904 -10.80 -18.56 6.79
N ALA A 905 -9.59 -18.51 7.34
CA ALA A 905 -8.99 -19.63 8.06
C ALA A 905 -9.82 -20.05 9.28
N TRP A 906 -10.44 -19.09 9.96
CA TRP A 906 -11.33 -19.36 11.08
C TRP A 906 -12.68 -19.93 10.65
N ASP A 907 -13.42 -19.23 9.79
CA ASP A 907 -14.79 -19.64 9.42
C ASP A 907 -14.79 -20.90 8.54
N VAL A 908 -14.00 -20.91 7.48
CA VAL A 908 -13.94 -22.05 6.55
C VAL A 908 -12.90 -23.05 7.02
N GLY A 909 -11.65 -22.62 7.26
CA GLY A 909 -10.53 -23.53 7.52
C GLY A 909 -10.62 -24.35 8.81
N LEU A 910 -11.26 -23.83 9.86
CA LEU A 910 -11.44 -24.55 11.13
C LEU A 910 -12.90 -24.97 11.32
N ASN A 911 -13.84 -24.03 11.22
CA ASN A 911 -15.25 -24.28 11.49
C ASN A 911 -16.04 -24.85 10.29
N GLY A 912 -15.45 -24.89 9.10
CA GLY A 912 -16.11 -25.35 7.86
C GLY A 912 -15.95 -26.82 7.53
N ARG A 913 -15.32 -27.60 8.41
CA ARG A 913 -15.10 -29.05 8.23
C ARG A 913 -16.43 -29.83 8.12
N PRO A 914 -16.43 -31.00 7.44
CA PRO A 914 -15.29 -31.64 6.77
C PRO A 914 -14.93 -30.96 5.43
N HIS A 915 -13.63 -30.95 5.10
CA HIS A 915 -13.06 -30.39 3.85
C HIS A 915 -12.77 -31.48 2.82
N ASP A 916 -13.69 -32.42 2.69
CA ASP A 916 -13.65 -33.49 1.71
C ASP A 916 -14.72 -33.28 0.64
N LEU A 917 -14.71 -34.11 -0.39
CA LEU A 917 -15.70 -34.06 -1.46
C LEU A 917 -16.86 -35.00 -1.15
N GLY A 918 -17.91 -34.46 -0.53
CA GLY A 918 -18.99 -35.24 0.08
C GLY A 918 -19.58 -36.31 -0.83
N ASN A 919 -19.86 -36.02 -2.10
CA ASN A 919 -20.46 -37.01 -3.02
C ASN A 919 -19.54 -38.20 -3.30
N ILE A 920 -18.24 -37.98 -3.34
CA ILE A 920 -17.22 -38.99 -3.62
C ILE A 920 -16.86 -39.75 -2.35
N SER A 921 -16.67 -39.03 -1.23
CA SER A 921 -16.46 -39.65 0.08
C SER A 921 -17.60 -40.60 0.44
N ALA A 922 -18.84 -40.24 0.11
CA ALA A 922 -20.01 -41.08 0.32
C ALA A 922 -19.96 -42.39 -0.50
N TYR A 923 -19.43 -42.37 -1.73
CA TYR A 923 -19.27 -43.58 -2.55
C TYR A 923 -18.09 -44.44 -2.08
N LEU A 924 -16.93 -43.83 -1.82
CA LEU A 924 -15.72 -44.55 -1.43
C LEU A 924 -15.72 -45.00 0.04
N GLY A 925 -16.67 -44.53 0.85
CA GLY A 925 -16.77 -44.84 2.29
C GLY A 925 -15.62 -44.27 3.13
N LYS A 926 -14.84 -43.34 2.59
CA LYS A 926 -13.70 -42.70 3.27
C LYS A 926 -13.55 -41.22 2.88
N PRO A 927 -13.07 -40.35 3.80
CA PRO A 927 -12.81 -38.95 3.48
C PRO A 927 -11.79 -38.83 2.34
N THR A 928 -12.17 -38.13 1.26
CA THR A 928 -11.29 -37.90 0.10
C THR A 928 -10.93 -36.42 0.03
N GLY A 929 -9.66 -36.12 0.31
CA GLY A 929 -9.13 -34.75 0.27
C GLY A 929 -8.88 -34.23 -1.14
N LEU A 930 -8.57 -32.94 -1.24
CA LEU A 930 -8.43 -32.22 -2.51
C LEU A 930 -7.29 -32.74 -3.42
N GLU A 931 -6.17 -33.18 -2.84
CA GLU A 931 -5.01 -33.71 -3.58
C GLU A 931 -5.27 -35.13 -4.12
N ASP A 932 -5.79 -36.03 -3.26
CA ASP A 932 -6.15 -37.40 -3.64
C ASP A 932 -7.19 -37.42 -4.75
N TYR A 933 -8.12 -36.47 -4.71
CA TYR A 933 -9.15 -36.29 -5.69
C TYR A 933 -8.64 -35.78 -7.05
N ILE A 934 -7.79 -34.75 -7.12
CA ILE A 934 -7.31 -34.25 -8.42
C ILE A 934 -6.58 -35.38 -9.16
N GLY A 935 -5.84 -36.21 -8.42
CA GLY A 935 -5.25 -37.44 -8.95
C GLY A 935 -6.29 -38.47 -9.39
N TRP A 936 -7.30 -38.77 -8.56
CA TRP A 936 -8.36 -39.72 -8.89
C TRP A 936 -9.18 -39.27 -10.11
N LEU A 937 -9.60 -38.01 -10.18
CA LEU A 937 -10.44 -37.53 -11.28
C LEU A 937 -9.65 -37.43 -12.59
N ALA A 938 -8.38 -37.00 -12.55
CA ALA A 938 -7.51 -37.03 -13.72
C ALA A 938 -7.37 -38.44 -14.31
N ASN A 939 -7.29 -39.47 -13.46
CA ASN A 939 -7.21 -40.86 -13.90
C ASN A 939 -8.56 -41.42 -14.40
N ASN A 940 -9.67 -40.91 -13.86
CA ASN A 940 -11.02 -41.37 -14.16
C ASN A 940 -11.73 -40.63 -15.28
N PHE A 941 -11.20 -39.53 -15.81
CA PHE A 941 -11.80 -38.94 -17.01
C PHE A 941 -11.71 -39.90 -18.19
N ASP A 942 -12.82 -40.04 -18.92
CA ASP A 942 -12.93 -40.94 -20.07
C ASP A 942 -12.95 -40.17 -21.39
N PRO A 943 -11.83 -40.11 -22.13
CA PRO A 943 -11.78 -39.45 -23.43
C PRO A 943 -12.42 -40.27 -24.55
N SER A 944 -12.85 -41.52 -24.29
CA SER A 944 -13.47 -42.39 -25.29
C SER A 944 -14.98 -42.21 -25.41
N ILE A 945 -15.58 -41.34 -24.59
CA ILE A 945 -17.03 -41.20 -24.55
C ILE A 945 -17.59 -40.65 -25.86
N SER A 946 -18.74 -41.19 -26.25
CA SER A 946 -19.47 -40.83 -27.46
C SER A 946 -20.96 -40.63 -27.17
N TRP A 947 -21.72 -40.17 -28.15
CA TRP A 947 -23.19 -40.08 -28.06
C TRP A 947 -23.85 -41.41 -27.67
N LYS A 948 -23.28 -42.55 -28.03
CA LYS A 948 -23.80 -43.88 -27.65
C LYS A 948 -23.72 -44.14 -26.15
N ASP A 949 -22.72 -43.60 -25.48
CA ASP A 949 -22.53 -43.76 -24.05
C ASP A 949 -23.55 -42.97 -23.22
N LEU A 950 -24.18 -41.95 -23.83
CA LEU A 950 -25.28 -41.21 -23.22
C LEU A 950 -26.57 -42.04 -23.17
N GLU A 951 -26.75 -43.00 -24.09
CA GLU A 951 -27.92 -43.89 -24.09
C GLU A 951 -27.99 -44.70 -22.79
N TRP A 952 -26.83 -45.17 -22.31
CA TRP A 952 -26.71 -45.88 -21.03
C TRP A 952 -27.15 -45.04 -19.83
N ILE A 953 -26.87 -43.73 -19.83
CA ILE A 953 -27.27 -42.83 -18.73
C ILE A 953 -28.79 -42.73 -18.66
N ARG A 954 -29.45 -42.78 -19.81
CA ARG A 954 -30.91 -42.73 -19.90
C ARG A 954 -31.59 -43.92 -19.23
N GLU A 955 -30.91 -45.08 -19.11
CA GLU A 955 -31.42 -46.24 -18.37
C GLU A 955 -31.58 -45.97 -16.85
N PHE A 956 -30.83 -45.00 -16.31
CA PHE A 956 -30.80 -44.70 -14.87
C PHE A 956 -31.45 -43.35 -14.53
N TRP A 957 -31.79 -42.54 -15.53
CA TRP A 957 -32.37 -41.21 -15.34
C TRP A 957 -33.62 -40.99 -16.19
N ASP A 958 -34.77 -40.92 -15.52
CA ASP A 958 -36.08 -40.77 -16.18
C ASP A 958 -36.53 -39.30 -16.32
N GLY A 959 -35.80 -38.36 -15.71
CA GLY A 959 -36.12 -36.93 -15.74
C GLY A 959 -35.50 -36.19 -16.93
N PRO A 960 -35.73 -34.87 -17.03
CA PRO A 960 -35.04 -34.03 -18.00
C PRO A 960 -33.51 -34.19 -17.92
N MET A 961 -32.88 -34.34 -19.08
CA MET A 961 -31.43 -34.41 -19.22
C MET A 961 -30.93 -33.30 -20.15
N VAL A 962 -30.00 -32.51 -19.62
CA VAL A 962 -29.44 -31.34 -20.28
C VAL A 962 -27.97 -31.59 -20.58
N ILE A 963 -27.56 -31.47 -21.85
CA ILE A 963 -26.17 -31.68 -22.25
C ILE A 963 -25.41 -30.35 -22.19
N LYS A 964 -24.41 -30.26 -21.31
CA LYS A 964 -23.61 -29.04 -21.07
C LYS A 964 -22.26 -29.10 -21.76
N GLY A 965 -21.93 -28.05 -22.51
CA GLY A 965 -20.62 -27.91 -23.18
C GLY A 965 -20.69 -27.78 -24.70
N ILE A 966 -21.87 -27.47 -25.24
CA ILE A 966 -22.10 -27.37 -26.69
C ILE A 966 -21.65 -26.00 -27.19
N LEU A 967 -20.88 -25.97 -28.28
CA LEU A 967 -20.47 -24.73 -28.96
C LEU A 967 -20.69 -24.76 -30.47
N ASP A 968 -21.04 -25.92 -31.03
CA ASP A 968 -21.26 -26.11 -32.46
C ASP A 968 -22.74 -26.44 -32.76
N PRO A 969 -23.33 -25.88 -33.83
CA PRO A 969 -24.69 -26.20 -34.26
C PRO A 969 -24.92 -27.68 -34.63
N GLU A 970 -23.91 -28.40 -35.13
CA GLU A 970 -24.05 -29.83 -35.43
C GLU A 970 -24.18 -30.66 -34.14
N ASP A 971 -23.36 -30.38 -33.13
CA ASP A 971 -23.47 -31.04 -31.82
C ASP A 971 -24.83 -30.77 -31.16
N ALA A 972 -25.39 -29.57 -31.35
CA ALA A 972 -26.73 -29.23 -30.91
C ALA A 972 -27.80 -30.08 -31.62
N ARG A 973 -27.67 -30.30 -32.94
CA ARG A 973 -28.58 -31.19 -33.69
C ARG A 973 -28.44 -32.64 -33.25
N ASP A 974 -27.23 -33.08 -32.94
CA ASP A 974 -27.00 -34.43 -32.41
C ASP A 974 -27.62 -34.61 -31.02
N ALA A 975 -27.62 -33.57 -30.17
CA ALA A 975 -28.36 -33.58 -28.90
C ALA A 975 -29.87 -33.73 -29.11
N VAL A 976 -30.44 -33.07 -30.13
CA VAL A 976 -31.86 -33.24 -30.51
C VAL A 976 -32.12 -34.68 -30.99
N ARG A 977 -31.28 -35.21 -31.88
CA ARG A 977 -31.40 -36.59 -32.40
C ARG A 977 -31.30 -37.64 -31.30
N PHE A 978 -30.43 -37.40 -30.31
CA PHE A 978 -30.29 -38.24 -29.14
C PHE A 978 -31.54 -38.21 -28.22
N GLY A 979 -32.36 -37.16 -28.29
CA GLY A 979 -33.51 -36.97 -27.42
C GLY A 979 -33.13 -36.35 -26.07
N ALA A 980 -32.15 -35.44 -26.06
CA ALA A 980 -31.92 -34.59 -24.89
C ALA A 980 -33.06 -33.58 -24.72
N ASP A 981 -33.39 -33.22 -23.47
CA ASP A 981 -34.46 -32.27 -23.15
C ASP A 981 -33.97 -30.82 -23.22
N GLY A 982 -32.65 -30.64 -23.03
CA GLY A 982 -31.99 -29.35 -23.12
C GLY A 982 -30.52 -29.43 -23.49
N ILE A 983 -29.96 -28.29 -23.86
CA ILE A 983 -28.52 -28.08 -24.03
C ILE A 983 -28.05 -26.87 -23.24
N VAL A 984 -26.77 -26.82 -22.85
CA VAL A 984 -26.12 -25.61 -22.36
C VAL A 984 -25.03 -25.19 -23.34
N VAL A 985 -25.22 -24.02 -23.96
CA VAL A 985 -24.19 -23.35 -24.75
C VAL A 985 -23.11 -22.82 -23.82
N SER A 986 -21.98 -23.51 -23.78
CA SER A 986 -20.97 -23.36 -22.73
C SER A 986 -19.58 -23.72 -23.22
N ASN A 987 -18.60 -22.89 -22.84
CA ASN A 987 -17.17 -23.22 -22.91
C ASN A 987 -16.57 -23.39 -21.50
N HIS A 988 -17.41 -23.80 -20.55
CA HIS A 988 -17.04 -23.99 -19.15
C HIS A 988 -16.47 -22.72 -18.48
N GLY A 989 -16.91 -21.54 -18.91
CA GLY A 989 -16.39 -20.26 -18.44
C GLY A 989 -14.94 -20.01 -18.83
N GLY A 990 -14.50 -20.53 -19.99
CA GLY A 990 -13.14 -20.39 -20.52
C GLY A 990 -12.10 -21.20 -19.75
N ARG A 991 -12.48 -22.33 -19.15
CA ARG A 991 -11.63 -23.13 -18.23
C ARG A 991 -11.08 -24.43 -18.83
N GLN A 992 -11.57 -24.87 -19.99
CA GLN A 992 -11.16 -26.14 -20.61
C GLN A 992 -10.25 -25.89 -21.82
N LEU A 993 -10.81 -25.50 -22.95
CA LEU A 993 -10.08 -25.18 -24.18
C LEU A 993 -10.06 -23.67 -24.41
N ASP A 994 -8.86 -23.10 -24.51
CA ASP A 994 -8.68 -21.68 -24.83
C ASP A 994 -8.58 -21.48 -26.35
N GLY A 995 -9.11 -20.37 -26.85
CA GLY A 995 -9.18 -20.07 -28.28
C GLY A 995 -10.52 -20.40 -28.96
N VAL A 996 -11.45 -21.06 -28.27
CA VAL A 996 -12.82 -21.31 -28.76
C VAL A 996 -13.68 -20.05 -28.74
N LEU A 997 -14.85 -20.12 -29.40
CA LEU A 997 -15.87 -19.07 -29.37
C LEU A 997 -16.37 -18.80 -27.95
N SER A 998 -16.75 -17.55 -27.69
CA SER A 998 -17.56 -17.22 -26.52
C SER A 998 -18.96 -17.80 -26.65
N SER A 999 -19.62 -18.11 -25.53
CA SER A 999 -21.01 -18.58 -25.56
C SER A 999 -21.94 -17.58 -26.25
N ALA A 1000 -21.73 -16.27 -26.03
CA ALA A 1000 -22.52 -15.22 -26.68
C ALA A 1000 -22.40 -15.22 -28.22
N ARG A 1001 -21.23 -15.60 -28.77
CA ARG A 1001 -21.01 -15.71 -30.22
C ARG A 1001 -21.53 -17.02 -30.80
N ALA A 1002 -21.44 -18.12 -30.06
CA ALA A 1002 -21.92 -19.43 -30.50
C ALA A 1002 -23.46 -19.55 -30.46
N LEU A 1003 -24.10 -18.90 -29.49
CA LEU A 1003 -25.51 -19.05 -29.19
C LEU A 1003 -26.47 -18.77 -30.36
N PRO A 1004 -26.31 -17.71 -31.18
CA PRO A 1004 -27.25 -17.44 -32.27
C PRO A 1004 -27.31 -18.55 -33.32
N ALA A 1005 -26.15 -19.05 -33.78
CA ALA A 1005 -26.12 -20.12 -34.79
C ALA A 1005 -26.68 -21.45 -34.27
N ILE A 1006 -26.50 -21.73 -32.98
CA ILE A 1006 -27.12 -22.88 -32.31
C ILE A 1006 -28.62 -22.68 -32.19
N ALA A 1007 -29.07 -21.50 -31.77
CA ALA A 1007 -30.50 -21.19 -31.67
C ALA A 1007 -31.20 -21.29 -33.03
N ASP A 1008 -30.59 -20.77 -34.10
CA ASP A 1008 -31.10 -20.92 -35.47
C ASP A 1008 -31.22 -22.39 -35.90
N ALA A 1009 -30.37 -23.27 -35.36
CA ALA A 1009 -30.34 -24.68 -35.72
C ALA A 1009 -31.36 -25.55 -34.97
N VAL A 1010 -31.66 -25.25 -33.70
CA VAL A 1010 -32.45 -26.16 -32.83
C VAL A 1010 -33.50 -25.50 -31.93
N LYS A 1011 -33.63 -24.16 -31.93
CA LYS A 1011 -34.61 -23.50 -31.05
C LYS A 1011 -36.04 -23.93 -31.42
N GLY A 1012 -36.79 -24.39 -30.42
CA GLY A 1012 -38.13 -24.94 -30.58
C GLY A 1012 -38.18 -26.48 -30.56
N ASP A 1013 -37.08 -27.15 -30.93
CA ASP A 1013 -36.95 -28.60 -30.82
C ASP A 1013 -36.38 -29.03 -29.46
N ILE A 1014 -35.58 -28.17 -28.83
CA ILE A 1014 -34.91 -28.43 -27.54
C ILE A 1014 -34.80 -27.15 -26.72
N THR A 1015 -34.75 -27.29 -25.39
CA THR A 1015 -34.55 -26.16 -24.48
C THR A 1015 -33.10 -25.68 -24.51
N ILE A 1016 -32.86 -24.38 -24.68
CA ILE A 1016 -31.51 -23.81 -24.80
C ILE A 1016 -31.15 -23.03 -23.54
N LEU A 1017 -30.16 -23.51 -22.80
CA LEU A 1017 -29.53 -22.81 -21.70
C LEU A 1017 -28.21 -22.20 -22.15
N ALA A 1018 -27.75 -21.14 -21.49
CA ALA A 1018 -26.43 -20.56 -21.73
C ALA A 1018 -25.71 -20.22 -20.42
N ASP A 1019 -24.38 -20.35 -20.41
CA ASP A 1019 -23.52 -19.86 -19.33
C ASP A 1019 -22.34 -19.05 -19.89
N SER A 1020 -21.31 -18.82 -19.08
CA SER A 1020 -20.03 -18.22 -19.50
C SER A 1020 -20.10 -16.74 -19.88
N GLY A 1021 -19.78 -15.87 -18.91
CA GLY A 1021 -19.57 -14.43 -19.14
C GLY A 1021 -20.55 -13.51 -18.41
N ILE A 1022 -21.72 -14.03 -18.03
CA ILE A 1022 -22.81 -13.28 -17.38
C ILE A 1022 -22.37 -12.72 -16.03
N ARG A 1023 -22.60 -11.42 -15.77
CA ARG A 1023 -22.24 -10.75 -14.50
C ARG A 1023 -23.39 -9.99 -13.85
N ASN A 1024 -24.37 -9.53 -14.62
CA ASN A 1024 -25.44 -8.66 -14.16
C ASN A 1024 -26.76 -9.03 -14.88
N GLY A 1025 -27.88 -8.40 -14.50
CA GLY A 1025 -29.20 -8.67 -15.08
C GLY A 1025 -29.34 -8.24 -16.54
N LEU A 1026 -28.58 -7.24 -16.99
CA LEU A 1026 -28.55 -6.85 -18.41
C LEU A 1026 -27.96 -7.95 -19.29
N ASP A 1027 -26.91 -8.63 -18.82
CA ASP A 1027 -26.28 -9.76 -19.50
C ASP A 1027 -27.25 -10.95 -19.63
N VAL A 1028 -28.10 -11.17 -18.63
CA VAL A 1028 -29.18 -12.17 -18.72
C VAL A 1028 -30.11 -11.84 -19.88
N VAL A 1029 -30.62 -10.60 -19.97
CA VAL A 1029 -31.50 -10.17 -21.06
C VAL A 1029 -30.82 -10.29 -22.42
N ARG A 1030 -29.52 -9.97 -22.53
CA ARG A 1030 -28.74 -10.15 -23.76
C ARG A 1030 -28.67 -11.61 -24.20
N MET A 1031 -28.36 -12.53 -23.28
CA MET A 1031 -28.30 -13.96 -23.59
C MET A 1031 -29.65 -14.51 -24.04
N LEU A 1032 -30.74 -14.08 -23.39
CA LEU A 1032 -32.10 -14.45 -23.81
C LEU A 1032 -32.42 -13.93 -25.21
N ALA A 1033 -32.09 -12.67 -25.48
CA ALA A 1033 -32.30 -12.05 -26.80
C ALA A 1033 -31.45 -12.73 -27.91
N LEU A 1034 -30.28 -13.27 -27.56
CA LEU A 1034 -29.43 -14.05 -28.47
C LEU A 1034 -29.98 -15.46 -28.76
N GLY A 1035 -30.92 -15.96 -27.97
CA GLY A 1035 -31.59 -17.24 -28.24
C GLY A 1035 -31.73 -18.19 -27.05
N ALA A 1036 -31.17 -17.88 -25.87
CA ALA A 1036 -31.34 -18.72 -24.69
C ALA A 1036 -32.76 -18.63 -24.11
N ASP A 1037 -33.21 -19.69 -23.45
CA ASP A 1037 -34.47 -19.75 -22.69
C ASP A 1037 -34.24 -19.52 -21.19
N THR A 1038 -33.04 -19.87 -20.68
CA THR A 1038 -32.55 -19.51 -19.35
C THR A 1038 -31.02 -19.46 -19.31
N VAL A 1039 -30.46 -18.94 -18.22
CA VAL A 1039 -29.01 -18.85 -18.04
C VAL A 1039 -28.53 -19.44 -16.73
N LEU A 1040 -27.28 -19.92 -16.71
CA LEU A 1040 -26.60 -20.43 -15.52
C LEU A 1040 -25.54 -19.44 -15.04
N LEU A 1041 -25.63 -19.02 -13.77
CA LEU A 1041 -24.60 -18.20 -13.13
C LEU A 1041 -23.47 -19.08 -12.60
N GLY A 1042 -22.22 -18.70 -12.86
CA GLY A 1042 -21.03 -19.34 -12.31
C GLY A 1042 -20.28 -18.42 -11.33
N ARG A 1043 -19.19 -17.81 -11.80
CA ARG A 1043 -18.33 -16.95 -10.96
C ARG A 1043 -19.08 -15.84 -10.22
N ALA A 1044 -20.09 -15.23 -10.83
CA ALA A 1044 -20.84 -14.13 -10.22
C ALA A 1044 -21.42 -14.51 -8.84
N PHE A 1045 -22.12 -15.64 -8.74
CA PHE A 1045 -22.68 -16.07 -7.44
C PHE A 1045 -21.60 -16.56 -6.49
N LEU A 1046 -20.52 -17.13 -7.01
CA LEU A 1046 -19.43 -17.64 -6.19
C LEU A 1046 -18.64 -16.51 -5.51
N TYR A 1047 -18.43 -15.38 -6.22
CA TYR A 1047 -17.86 -14.19 -5.61
C TYR A 1047 -18.77 -13.66 -4.50
N ALA A 1048 -20.08 -13.60 -4.74
CA ALA A 1048 -21.03 -13.15 -3.73
C ALA A 1048 -21.08 -14.09 -2.51
N LEU A 1049 -21.01 -15.40 -2.74
CA LEU A 1049 -20.92 -16.44 -1.72
C LEU A 1049 -19.65 -16.28 -0.88
N ALA A 1050 -18.50 -16.08 -1.52
CA ALA A 1050 -17.22 -15.90 -0.83
C ALA A 1050 -17.22 -14.67 0.10
N THR A 1051 -17.93 -13.60 -0.29
CA THR A 1051 -17.94 -12.36 0.49
C THR A 1051 -18.88 -12.43 1.69
N HIS A 1052 -20.11 -12.94 1.53
CA HIS A 1052 -21.14 -12.89 2.59
C HIS A 1052 -22.06 -14.12 2.62
N GLY A 1053 -21.63 -15.26 2.10
CA GLY A 1053 -22.41 -16.50 2.15
C GLY A 1053 -23.78 -16.38 1.47
N GLU A 1054 -24.81 -16.98 2.09
CA GLU A 1054 -26.21 -16.96 1.65
C GLU A 1054 -26.74 -15.53 1.42
N ALA A 1055 -26.40 -14.59 2.29
CA ALA A 1055 -26.83 -13.20 2.19
C ALA A 1055 -26.24 -12.51 0.97
N GLY A 1056 -24.95 -12.78 0.68
CA GLY A 1056 -24.29 -12.28 -0.53
C GLY A 1056 -24.97 -12.77 -1.80
N VAL A 1057 -25.23 -14.08 -1.90
CA VAL A 1057 -25.92 -14.67 -3.06
C VAL A 1057 -27.34 -14.11 -3.20
N SER A 1058 -28.08 -13.98 -2.10
CA SER A 1058 -29.44 -13.42 -2.10
C SER A 1058 -29.48 -11.97 -2.58
N ASN A 1059 -28.49 -11.17 -2.19
CA ASN A 1059 -28.36 -9.80 -2.68
C ASN A 1059 -28.04 -9.77 -4.18
N LEU A 1060 -27.06 -10.54 -4.64
CA LEU A 1060 -26.73 -10.65 -6.06
C LEU A 1060 -27.96 -10.98 -6.92
N LEU A 1061 -28.75 -11.99 -6.50
CA LEU A 1061 -29.97 -12.37 -7.21
C LEU A 1061 -31.01 -11.25 -7.22
N SER A 1062 -31.10 -10.46 -6.15
CA SER A 1062 -31.98 -9.27 -6.10
C SER A 1062 -31.51 -8.16 -7.03
N LEU A 1063 -30.20 -7.98 -7.20
CA LEU A 1063 -29.63 -7.01 -8.15
C LEU A 1063 -29.92 -7.43 -9.59
N ILE A 1064 -29.68 -8.71 -9.92
CA ILE A 1064 -30.00 -9.28 -11.23
C ILE A 1064 -31.48 -9.09 -11.55
N GLU A 1065 -32.38 -9.38 -10.61
CA GLU A 1065 -33.82 -9.16 -10.77
C GLU A 1065 -34.13 -7.69 -11.12
N LYS A 1066 -33.60 -6.73 -10.35
CA LYS A 1066 -33.81 -5.29 -10.58
C LYS A 1066 -33.29 -4.85 -11.93
N GLU A 1067 -32.07 -5.24 -12.29
CA GLU A 1067 -31.43 -4.87 -13.55
C GLU A 1067 -32.15 -5.47 -14.76
N MET A 1068 -32.64 -6.71 -14.64
CA MET A 1068 -33.51 -7.32 -15.66
C MET A 1068 -34.79 -6.51 -15.86
N ARG A 1069 -35.46 -6.10 -14.77
CA ARG A 1069 -36.67 -5.27 -14.86
C ARG A 1069 -36.39 -3.94 -15.55
N VAL A 1070 -35.25 -3.30 -15.25
CA VAL A 1070 -34.82 -2.06 -15.93
C VAL A 1070 -34.60 -2.31 -17.42
N ALA A 1071 -33.79 -3.32 -17.78
CA ALA A 1071 -33.48 -3.64 -19.17
C ALA A 1071 -34.74 -3.97 -19.98
N MET A 1072 -35.65 -4.79 -19.44
CA MET A 1072 -36.93 -5.13 -20.07
C MET A 1072 -37.88 -3.93 -20.17
N THR A 1073 -37.93 -3.06 -19.16
CA THR A 1073 -38.72 -1.82 -19.19
C THR A 1073 -38.25 -0.90 -20.32
N LEU A 1074 -36.93 -0.70 -20.43
CA LEU A 1074 -36.32 0.20 -21.43
C LEU A 1074 -36.30 -0.39 -22.85
N THR A 1075 -36.37 -1.71 -22.99
CA THR A 1075 -36.53 -2.40 -24.28
C THR A 1075 -38.00 -2.68 -24.64
N GLY A 1076 -38.91 -2.45 -23.69
CA GLY A 1076 -40.34 -2.59 -23.89
C GLY A 1076 -40.81 -4.05 -24.05
N ALA A 1077 -40.18 -4.98 -23.34
CA ALA A 1077 -40.57 -6.40 -23.27
C ALA A 1077 -41.26 -6.68 -21.93
N LYS A 1078 -42.54 -7.06 -21.94
CA LYS A 1078 -43.33 -7.22 -20.70
C LYS A 1078 -43.20 -8.59 -20.06
N SER A 1079 -42.75 -9.58 -20.82
CA SER A 1079 -42.54 -10.96 -20.40
C SER A 1079 -41.24 -11.50 -20.97
N ILE A 1080 -40.72 -12.58 -20.39
CA ILE A 1080 -39.51 -13.24 -20.90
C ILE A 1080 -39.69 -13.71 -22.35
N ALA A 1081 -40.88 -14.17 -22.73
CA ALA A 1081 -41.20 -14.60 -24.09
C ALA A 1081 -41.11 -13.46 -25.14
N GLU A 1082 -41.21 -12.20 -24.72
CA GLU A 1082 -41.05 -11.04 -25.62
C GLU A 1082 -39.58 -10.68 -25.87
N ILE A 1083 -38.63 -11.30 -25.16
CA ILE A 1083 -37.18 -11.07 -25.34
C ILE A 1083 -36.69 -11.95 -26.51
N THR A 1084 -36.88 -11.45 -27.72
CA THR A 1084 -36.48 -12.12 -28.98
C THR A 1084 -35.26 -11.43 -29.63
N PRO A 1085 -34.65 -12.04 -30.67
CA PRO A 1085 -33.59 -11.38 -31.46
C PRO A 1085 -33.99 -10.03 -32.06
N ASP A 1086 -35.28 -9.71 -32.17
CA ASP A 1086 -35.74 -8.38 -32.63
C ASP A 1086 -35.34 -7.25 -31.68
N LEU A 1087 -35.09 -7.57 -30.40
CA LEU A 1087 -34.56 -6.63 -29.41
C LEU A 1087 -33.10 -6.28 -29.68
N LEU A 1088 -32.37 -7.04 -30.50
CA LEU A 1088 -30.98 -6.75 -30.83
C LEU A 1088 -30.89 -5.69 -31.92
N VAL A 1089 -29.93 -4.77 -31.82
CA VAL A 1089 -29.55 -3.92 -32.96
C VAL A 1089 -28.98 -4.83 -34.05
N ARG A 1090 -29.48 -4.72 -35.29
CA ARG A 1090 -28.91 -5.46 -36.42
C ARG A 1090 -27.51 -4.91 -36.68
N GLN A 1091 -26.51 -5.50 -36.07
CA GLN A 1091 -25.12 -5.35 -36.45
C GLN A 1091 -24.73 -6.66 -37.14
N GLY A 1092 -24.09 -6.57 -38.31
CA GLY A 1092 -23.48 -7.74 -38.93
C GLY A 1092 -22.42 -8.26 -37.97
N PHE A 1093 -22.66 -9.44 -37.41
CA PHE A 1093 -21.74 -10.10 -36.50
C PHE A 1093 -20.65 -10.86 -37.23
#